data_AF-A0A4V1N2X1-F1
#
_entry.id   AF-A0A4V1N2X1-F1
#
_cell.length_a   1.000
_cell.length_b   1.000
_cell.length_c   1.000
_cell.angle_alpha   90.00
_cell.angle_beta   90.00
_cell.angle_gamma   90.00
#
_symmetry.space_group_name_H-M   'P 1'
#
loop_
_entity.id
_entity.type
_entity.pdbx_description
1 polymer ?
#
loop_
_entity_poly.entity_id
_entity_poly.type
_entity_poly.pdbx_seq_one_letter_code
_entity_poly.pdbx_strand_id
1 'polypeptide(L)'
;MHRKLLVTAFGLFSFFLQAQEKSFDLLESDSKTHILIDRVWCSSKINEQLPTEFNASNFRQLYSELQRADFDHRFPELSDLDTQKAIAIAQHEIPLAVLVANFESIPQNQFASLQKNSQGQWIAQGNSGYLKQHALNCIAPLFLSSRTNTVTFTLPEALIFSTSKTLQSVQLQLENGATFVLNKGQQLPVTFSTAGQHTIQATLHFTDGSQTQNQFTLTTEGQVYGKHNGFTVMPNVVNSITSTLAYQGYGETAAFQGQGEYEIFMDTTNGVLDKPIILVDGFDPGDTRNTSIVYNALNYGTGQNMGDDLRALGFDVIVLNFPNYVRPNTTTTVDGGVDFIQRNAYILIELINQINAQKVGNEQNVVIGPSMGGLISRYALRYMEQNSMSHQTRLYISFDSPHLGANVPIGFQHLFNYMAYGPLGDTTMQTIVNGMLKSPAARQMLIDHLEGHLQSGSAYEFMTATNSLLPTGAPNYRDAFQNELNAMGFPATVRNVAIANGAGNGTMTGTPDMVVMDHTFNQSSTQRAIINLRFTPAAGQTNQVSRFRGQTFVFTWITLLESLANCKYPTTTSGLDSAPGGRFDMNGLNPGTTNALLTEFFNNLQILYFDFIPTVSSLAIINTNNYYSPVTANSTTPFVNYHVPTTNENHVTLTPTNMLFAYNEIVQGQLGTPSYALDHLQIKNPVGEQLEIFAPYAMHPSQMTVTDALGKVIWTHNQSNFTGQLTLPLTLENGIYLLTIQNESGKSTYKLIKS
;
A
#
# COMPACT_ATOMS: atom_id res chain seq x y z
N MET A 1 -9.56 -9.02 2.18
CA MET A 1 -9.28 -9.34 3.60
C MET A 1 -7.89 -8.79 3.90
N HIS A 2 -7.79 -7.49 4.20
CA HIS A 2 -6.51 -6.79 4.31
C HIS A 2 -5.84 -7.14 5.65
N ARG A 3 -4.67 -7.78 5.59
CA ARG A 3 -3.81 -7.92 6.78
C ARG A 3 -3.33 -6.53 7.17
N LYS A 4 -3.68 -6.11 8.38
CA LYS A 4 -3.37 -4.79 8.93
C LYS A 4 -1.89 -4.77 9.32
N LEU A 5 -1.15 -3.74 8.89
CA LEU A 5 0.21 -3.48 9.37
C LEU A 5 0.14 -3.30 10.90
N LEU A 6 0.85 -4.10 11.71
CA LEU A 6 0.90 -3.92 13.16
C LEU A 6 1.77 -2.70 13.52
N VAL A 7 1.12 -1.58 13.86
CA VAL A 7 1.71 -0.33 14.35
C VAL A 7 1.65 -0.32 15.88
N THR A 8 2.72 -0.68 16.56
CA THR A 8 2.91 -0.35 17.98
C THR A 8 3.42 1.08 18.09
N ALA A 9 2.61 2.03 18.58
CA ALA A 9 3.07 3.38 18.88
C ALA A 9 2.30 3.98 20.07
N PHE A 10 3.00 4.65 20.99
CA PHE A 10 2.89 6.11 21.15
C PHE A 10 3.88 6.59 22.21
N GLY A 11 4.75 7.50 21.79
CA GLY A 11 5.58 8.26 22.69
C GLY A 11 5.91 9.64 22.14
N LEU A 12 5.25 10.66 22.68
CA LEU A 12 5.38 12.04 22.24
C LEU A 12 6.40 12.75 23.17
N PHE A 13 7.42 13.44 22.66
CA PHE A 13 7.97 14.76 23.01
C PHE A 13 9.49 14.79 23.06
N SER A 14 10.13 15.85 22.51
CA SER A 14 11.47 15.56 22.00
C SER A 14 12.46 16.66 21.63
N PHE A 15 12.10 17.95 21.66
CA PHE A 15 13.13 18.96 21.94
C PHE A 15 13.64 18.87 23.39
N PHE A 16 13.00 18.03 24.22
CA PHE A 16 13.59 17.57 25.46
C PHE A 16 14.65 16.50 25.24
N LEU A 17 14.69 15.65 24.22
CA LEU A 17 15.52 14.43 24.27
C LEU A 17 17.04 14.66 24.38
N GLN A 18 17.65 15.55 23.61
CA GLN A 18 19.09 15.88 23.82
C GLN A 18 19.34 16.65 25.11
N ALA A 19 18.39 17.47 25.55
CA ALA A 19 18.45 18.18 26.82
C ALA A 19 18.07 17.28 28.01
N GLN A 20 17.36 16.18 27.78
CA GLN A 20 16.79 15.22 28.72
C GLN A 20 17.85 14.17 28.99
N GLU A 21 18.43 13.58 27.96
CA GLU A 21 19.64 12.75 28.05
C GLU A 21 20.69 13.48 28.88
N LYS A 22 21.05 14.70 28.47
CA LYS A 22 22.01 15.55 29.21
C LYS A 22 21.53 16.01 30.58
N SER A 23 20.22 16.10 30.80
CA SER A 23 19.69 16.50 32.10
C SER A 23 19.89 15.43 33.15
N PHE A 24 20.10 14.18 32.78
CA PHE A 24 20.28 13.07 33.71
C PHE A 24 21.72 12.57 33.78
N ASP A 25 22.64 13.11 32.97
CA ASP A 25 24.07 12.70 32.94
C ASP A 25 24.75 12.77 34.31
N LEU A 26 24.39 13.73 35.17
CA LEU A 26 24.97 13.83 36.53
C LEU A 26 24.47 12.76 37.51
N LEU A 27 23.50 11.93 37.11
CA LEU A 27 22.99 10.81 37.91
C LEU A 27 23.68 9.48 37.54
N GLU A 28 24.60 9.47 36.58
CA GLU A 28 25.32 8.26 36.14
C GLU A 28 25.99 7.55 37.33
N SER A 29 26.68 8.29 38.20
CA SER A 29 27.37 7.73 39.37
C SER A 29 26.45 7.06 40.39
N ASP A 30 25.17 7.41 40.37
CA ASP A 30 24.18 6.91 41.32
C ASP A 30 23.46 5.65 40.77
N SER A 31 23.55 5.43 39.46
CA SER A 31 22.96 4.28 38.77
C SER A 31 23.81 3.03 38.98
N LYS A 32 23.20 1.94 39.46
CA LYS A 32 23.90 0.64 39.58
C LYS A 32 23.94 -0.12 38.27
N THR A 33 22.98 0.15 37.39
CA THR A 33 22.83 -0.53 36.11
C THR A 33 23.54 0.19 34.97
N HIS A 34 23.84 1.47 35.16
CA HIS A 34 24.28 2.40 34.12
C HIS A 34 23.25 2.56 32.99
N ILE A 35 21.99 2.16 33.21
CA ILE A 35 20.90 2.36 32.26
C ILE A 35 19.77 3.06 33.00
N LEU A 36 19.60 4.35 32.73
CA LEU A 36 18.53 5.16 33.32
C LEU A 36 17.48 5.49 32.26
N ILE A 37 16.33 4.80 32.30
CA ILE A 37 15.31 4.92 31.25
C ILE A 37 14.71 6.33 31.15
N ASP A 38 14.75 7.11 32.22
CA ASP A 38 14.29 8.52 32.23
C ASP A 38 15.14 9.44 31.33
N ARG A 39 16.35 9.01 30.93
CA ARG A 39 17.18 9.72 29.93
C ARG A 39 16.49 9.84 28.58
N VAL A 40 15.62 8.88 28.27
CA VAL A 40 14.93 8.80 26.99
C VAL A 40 13.43 8.94 27.19
N TRP A 41 12.73 9.18 26.09
CA TRP A 41 11.28 9.02 26.10
C TRP A 41 10.93 7.52 26.05
N CYS A 42 10.45 6.98 27.18
CA CYS A 42 10.04 5.58 27.32
C CYS A 42 8.63 5.36 26.73
N SER A 43 8.52 5.32 25.39
CA SER A 43 7.24 5.10 24.69
C SER A 43 6.66 3.70 24.93
N SER A 44 7.54 2.73 25.17
CA SER A 44 7.16 1.35 25.42
C SER A 44 6.65 1.10 26.85
N LYS A 45 6.79 2.09 27.75
CA LYS A 45 6.36 2.03 29.16
C LYS A 45 6.97 0.87 29.96
N ILE A 46 8.20 0.47 29.64
CA ILE A 46 8.87 -0.70 30.27
C ILE A 46 8.97 -0.59 31.79
N ASN A 47 8.99 0.63 32.31
CA ASN A 47 9.09 0.99 33.72
C ASN A 47 7.74 0.93 34.46
N GLU A 48 6.63 0.86 33.73
CA GLU A 48 5.26 0.75 34.27
C GLU A 48 4.72 -0.67 34.09
N GLN A 49 4.71 -1.18 32.86
CA GLN A 49 4.16 -2.48 32.51
C GLN A 49 4.89 -3.07 31.30
N LEU A 50 5.38 -4.31 31.48
CA LEU A 50 5.99 -5.06 30.39
C LEU A 50 4.92 -5.56 29.40
N PRO A 51 5.20 -5.56 28.08
CA PRO A 51 4.36 -6.23 27.10
C PRO A 51 4.18 -7.71 27.46
N THR A 52 2.95 -8.22 27.33
CA THR A 52 2.67 -9.65 27.49
C THR A 52 3.10 -10.47 26.27
N GLU A 53 3.25 -9.81 25.12
CA GLU A 53 3.67 -10.41 23.86
C GLU A 53 4.74 -9.53 23.19
N PHE A 54 5.78 -10.16 22.67
CA PHE A 54 6.88 -9.50 21.97
C PHE A 54 6.81 -9.77 20.48
N ASN A 55 7.07 -8.73 19.69
CA ASN A 55 7.10 -8.77 18.23
C ASN A 55 8.25 -7.90 17.73
N ALA A 56 8.57 -7.98 16.45
CA ALA A 56 9.69 -7.24 15.86
C ALA A 56 9.65 -5.73 16.18
N SER A 57 8.47 -5.11 16.09
CA SER A 57 8.28 -3.67 16.28
C SER A 57 8.50 -3.25 17.74
N ASN A 58 7.85 -3.92 18.70
CA ASN A 58 8.02 -3.58 20.11
C ASN A 58 9.42 -3.94 20.63
N PHE A 59 10.02 -5.03 20.16
CA PHE A 59 11.40 -5.39 20.50
C PHE A 59 12.38 -4.31 20.03
N ARG A 60 12.25 -3.84 18.78
CA ARG A 60 13.10 -2.77 18.23
C ARG A 60 12.94 -1.47 19.02
N GLN A 61 11.73 -1.13 19.45
CA GLN A 61 11.49 0.04 20.30
C GLN A 61 12.14 -0.10 21.68
N LEU A 62 11.96 -1.25 22.35
CA LEU A 62 12.59 -1.55 23.65
C LEU A 62 14.12 -1.47 23.55
N TYR A 63 14.68 -2.07 22.51
CA TYR A 63 16.10 -2.04 22.22
C TYR A 63 16.61 -0.61 22.03
N SER A 64 15.93 0.20 21.21
CA SER A 64 16.31 1.59 20.95
C SER A 64 16.26 2.47 22.20
N GLU A 65 15.27 2.25 23.07
CA GLU A 65 15.13 3.00 24.31
C GLU A 65 16.24 2.63 25.31
N LEU A 66 16.53 1.33 25.49
CA LEU A 66 17.62 0.89 26.35
C LEU A 66 19.01 1.27 25.82
N GLN A 67 19.23 1.17 24.52
CA GLN A 67 20.49 1.59 23.86
C GLN A 67 20.78 3.07 24.12
N ARG A 68 19.78 3.95 23.95
CA ARG A 68 19.93 5.39 24.19
C ARG A 68 19.98 5.75 25.67
N ALA A 69 19.35 4.96 26.55
CA ALA A 69 19.38 5.16 27.99
C ALA A 69 20.70 4.69 28.65
N ASP A 70 21.47 3.85 27.98
CA ASP A 70 22.74 3.32 28.49
C ASP A 70 23.83 4.40 28.53
N PHE A 71 24.39 4.66 29.70
CA PHE A 71 25.52 5.59 29.87
C PHE A 71 26.80 5.03 29.22
N ASP A 72 26.96 3.71 29.23
CA ASP A 72 28.17 3.05 28.77
C ASP A 72 28.16 2.73 27.26
N HIS A 73 27.03 2.98 26.57
CA HIS A 73 26.84 2.65 25.16
C HIS A 73 27.18 1.18 24.79
N ARG A 74 26.76 0.21 25.61
CA ARG A 74 27.11 -1.22 25.46
C ARG A 74 26.29 -1.95 24.40
N PHE A 75 25.14 -1.40 24.02
CA PHE A 75 24.27 -1.98 22.99
C PHE A 75 24.77 -1.60 21.58
N PRO A 76 24.91 -2.58 20.66
CA PRO A 76 25.24 -2.31 19.26
C PRO A 76 24.25 -1.38 18.55
N GLU A 77 24.65 -0.85 17.40
CA GLU A 77 23.81 0.05 16.61
C GLU A 77 22.56 -0.65 16.07
N LEU A 78 21.45 0.09 15.97
CA LEU A 78 20.19 -0.44 15.42
C LEU A 78 20.36 -1.01 14.00
N SER A 79 21.33 -0.51 13.23
CA SER A 79 21.66 -1.03 11.89
C SER A 79 22.16 -2.48 11.89
N ASP A 80 22.65 -2.97 13.03
CA ASP A 80 23.11 -4.36 13.16
C ASP A 80 21.92 -5.31 13.17
N LEU A 81 20.79 -4.92 13.80
CA LEU A 81 19.52 -5.65 13.70
C LEU A 81 19.04 -5.73 12.25
N ASP A 82 19.12 -4.62 11.52
CA ASP A 82 18.70 -4.55 10.11
C ASP A 82 19.59 -5.44 9.22
N THR A 83 20.90 -5.51 9.52
CA THR A 83 21.86 -6.40 8.84
C THR A 83 21.55 -7.88 9.09
N GLN A 84 21.28 -8.26 10.35
CA GLN A 84 20.93 -9.64 10.68
C GLN A 84 19.57 -10.05 10.08
N LYS A 85 18.61 -9.13 10.05
CA LYS A 85 17.34 -9.32 9.34
C LYS A 85 17.58 -9.59 7.85
N ALA A 86 18.46 -8.84 7.20
CA ALA A 86 18.80 -9.06 5.79
C ALA A 86 19.42 -10.46 5.57
N ILE A 87 20.40 -10.86 6.38
CA ILE A 87 21.02 -12.19 6.29
C ILE A 87 19.96 -13.29 6.38
N ALA A 88 19.05 -13.18 7.35
CA ALA A 88 18.01 -14.20 7.54
C ALA A 88 16.96 -14.22 6.42
N ILE A 89 16.60 -13.08 5.83
CA ILE A 89 15.74 -13.03 4.63
C ILE A 89 16.40 -13.81 3.48
N ALA A 90 17.70 -13.58 3.24
CA ALA A 90 18.45 -14.29 2.18
C ALA A 90 18.55 -15.81 2.43
N GLN A 91 18.50 -16.24 3.69
CA GLN A 91 18.59 -17.65 4.09
C GLN A 91 17.23 -18.31 4.27
N HIS A 92 16.13 -17.57 4.13
CA HIS A 92 14.76 -18.01 4.43
C HIS A 92 14.61 -18.52 5.89
N GLU A 93 15.20 -17.80 6.84
CA GLU A 93 15.22 -18.13 8.26
C GLU A 93 14.49 -17.07 9.10
N ILE A 94 14.03 -17.44 10.30
CA ILE A 94 13.46 -16.50 11.28
C ILE A 94 14.45 -16.33 12.44
N PRO A 95 15.20 -15.23 12.49
CA PRO A 95 16.17 -15.00 13.54
C PRO A 95 15.46 -14.47 14.78
N LEU A 96 15.75 -15.11 15.92
CA LEU A 96 15.27 -14.69 17.23
C LEU A 96 16.31 -13.78 17.89
N ALA A 97 15.86 -12.60 18.31
CA ALA A 97 16.67 -11.66 19.08
C ALA A 97 16.28 -11.70 20.55
N VAL A 98 17.29 -11.68 21.41
CA VAL A 98 17.16 -11.76 22.87
C VAL A 98 17.72 -10.49 23.49
N LEU A 99 16.96 -9.87 24.39
CA LEU A 99 17.35 -8.66 25.11
C LEU A 99 17.21 -8.87 26.61
N VAL A 100 18.34 -8.78 27.31
CA VAL A 100 18.49 -9.10 28.73
C VAL A 100 19.19 -7.92 29.42
N ALA A 101 18.42 -7.10 30.12
CA ALA A 101 18.93 -5.88 30.73
C ALA A 101 18.32 -5.63 32.09
N ASN A 102 19.14 -5.20 33.04
CA ASN A 102 18.66 -4.50 34.22
C ASN A 102 18.77 -3.00 33.95
N PHE A 103 17.76 -2.24 34.34
CA PHE A 103 17.74 -0.79 34.16
C PHE A 103 17.08 -0.13 35.36
N GLU A 104 17.22 1.17 35.49
CA GLU A 104 16.65 1.96 36.56
C GLU A 104 15.70 3.02 36.02
N SER A 105 14.74 3.41 36.86
CA SER A 105 13.88 4.58 36.63
C SER A 105 13.74 5.41 37.90
N ILE A 106 13.32 6.67 37.77
CA ILE A 106 12.98 7.55 38.89
C ILE A 106 11.46 7.49 39.11
N PRO A 107 10.96 6.88 40.21
CA PRO A 107 9.54 6.93 40.52
C PRO A 107 9.04 8.37 40.65
N GLN A 108 7.81 8.65 40.23
CA GLN A 108 7.27 10.02 40.22
C GLN A 108 7.36 10.73 41.58
N ASN A 109 7.15 10.00 42.67
CA ASN A 109 7.26 10.52 44.04
C ASN A 109 8.71 10.78 44.50
N GLN A 110 9.71 10.26 43.78
CA GLN A 110 11.14 10.43 44.09
C GLN A 110 11.78 11.61 43.34
N PHE A 111 11.09 12.25 42.40
CA PHE A 111 11.58 13.50 41.80
C PHE A 111 11.74 14.65 42.81
N ALA A 112 11.02 14.59 43.93
CA ALA A 112 11.21 15.52 45.05
C ALA A 112 12.59 15.39 45.73
N SER A 113 13.28 14.26 45.52
CA SER A 113 14.65 14.02 45.99
C SER A 113 15.71 14.54 45.01
N LEU A 114 15.30 15.20 43.92
CA LEU A 114 16.18 15.73 42.88
C LEU A 114 16.01 17.24 42.73
N GLN A 115 17.06 17.93 42.31
CA GLN A 115 17.01 19.34 41.92
C GLN A 115 17.75 19.58 40.63
N LYS A 116 17.36 20.61 39.88
CA LYS A 116 18.09 21.02 38.67
C LYS A 116 19.20 22.02 39.03
N ASN A 117 20.39 21.82 38.46
CA ASN A 117 21.47 22.79 38.50
C ASN A 117 21.20 23.98 37.55
N SER A 118 22.11 24.95 37.50
CA SER A 118 22.00 26.14 36.62
C SER A 118 22.01 25.82 35.12
N GLN A 119 22.43 24.62 34.73
CA GLN A 119 22.43 24.10 33.36
C GLN A 119 21.20 23.21 33.06
N GLY A 120 20.27 23.08 34.02
CA GLY A 120 19.05 22.29 33.86
C GLY A 120 19.22 20.78 34.11
N GLN A 121 20.36 20.34 34.63
CA GLN A 121 20.66 18.93 34.92
C GLN A 121 20.25 18.55 36.34
N TRP A 122 19.64 17.39 36.48
CA TRP A 122 19.24 16.79 37.75
C TRP A 122 20.45 16.34 38.57
N ILE A 123 20.42 16.67 39.85
CA ILE A 123 21.36 16.22 40.87
C ILE A 123 20.58 15.73 42.09
N ALA A 124 21.09 14.70 42.77
CA ALA A 124 20.49 14.14 43.97
C ALA A 124 20.57 15.12 45.17
N GLN A 125 19.47 15.26 45.90
CA GLN A 125 19.42 15.93 47.19
C GLN A 125 19.67 14.91 48.32
N GLY A 126 20.95 14.59 48.56
CA GLY A 126 21.38 13.67 49.62
C GLY A 126 21.31 12.18 49.26
N ASN A 127 21.58 11.30 50.24
CA ASN A 127 21.75 9.84 50.06
C ASN A 127 20.42 9.03 50.10
N SER A 128 19.36 9.50 49.45
CA SER A 128 18.08 8.77 49.40
C SER A 128 18.04 7.83 48.19
N GLY A 129 17.51 6.62 48.35
CA GLY A 129 17.35 5.66 47.25
C GLY A 129 16.22 6.07 46.29
N TYR A 130 16.51 7.03 45.40
CA TYR A 130 15.54 7.61 44.47
C TYR A 130 15.40 6.85 43.15
N LEU A 131 16.30 5.89 42.88
CA LEU A 131 16.23 5.01 41.72
C LEU A 131 15.52 3.69 42.07
N LYS A 132 14.61 3.26 41.18
CA LYS A 132 13.96 1.96 41.21
C LYS A 132 14.56 1.08 40.11
N GLN A 133 15.08 -0.08 40.50
CA GLN A 133 15.60 -1.07 39.57
C GLN A 133 14.48 -1.91 38.96
N HIS A 134 14.64 -2.26 37.70
CA HIS A 134 13.79 -3.11 36.89
C HIS A 134 14.65 -4.15 36.14
N ALA A 135 14.01 -5.21 35.65
CA ALA A 135 14.64 -6.22 34.83
C ALA A 135 13.78 -6.52 33.60
N LEU A 136 14.41 -6.58 32.44
CA LEU A 136 13.83 -6.99 31.17
C LEU A 136 14.59 -8.22 30.66
N ASN A 137 13.88 -9.31 30.47
CA ASN A 137 14.35 -10.46 29.70
C ASN A 137 13.27 -10.73 28.66
N CYS A 138 13.57 -10.53 27.38
CA CYS A 138 12.62 -10.78 26.31
C CYS A 138 13.27 -11.38 25.07
N ILE A 139 12.41 -11.94 24.22
CA ILE A 139 12.78 -12.56 22.96
C ILE A 139 11.69 -12.29 21.93
N ALA A 140 12.09 -11.96 20.71
CA ALA A 140 11.19 -11.76 19.59
C ALA A 140 11.84 -12.17 18.28
N PRO A 141 11.07 -12.60 17.27
CA PRO A 141 11.57 -12.69 15.91
C PRO A 141 11.80 -11.28 15.32
N LEU A 142 12.80 -11.13 14.46
CA LEU A 142 13.05 -9.84 13.78
C LEU A 142 12.03 -9.50 12.69
N PHE A 143 11.18 -10.46 12.29
CA PHE A 143 10.04 -10.24 11.40
C PHE A 143 8.95 -11.28 11.62
N LEU A 144 7.71 -10.95 11.20
CA LEU A 144 6.49 -11.56 11.73
C LEU A 144 5.91 -12.69 10.87
N SER A 145 6.54 -13.01 9.74
CA SER A 145 5.95 -13.96 8.80
C SER A 145 6.97 -14.89 8.14
N SER A 146 6.47 -16.06 7.76
CA SER A 146 7.11 -17.01 6.86
C SER A 146 6.14 -17.35 5.72
N ARG A 147 6.65 -17.39 4.49
CA ARG A 147 5.87 -17.80 3.31
C ARG A 147 5.42 -19.25 3.39
N THR A 148 6.21 -20.12 4.01
CA THR A 148 5.90 -21.56 4.13
C THR A 148 5.48 -21.93 5.56
N ASN A 149 4.89 -23.12 5.69
CA ASN A 149 4.58 -23.72 7.00
C ASN A 149 5.80 -24.36 7.68
N THR A 150 6.94 -24.48 6.98
CA THR A 150 8.19 -24.97 7.55
C THR A 150 9.11 -23.79 7.81
N VAL A 151 9.30 -23.49 9.08
CA VAL A 151 10.04 -22.32 9.57
C VAL A 151 11.35 -22.77 10.16
N THR A 152 12.47 -22.19 9.73
CA THR A 152 13.77 -22.40 10.38
C THR A 152 14.03 -21.26 11.34
N PHE A 153 13.87 -21.50 12.65
CA PHE A 153 14.27 -20.54 13.68
C PHE A 153 15.77 -20.56 13.87
N THR A 154 16.39 -19.38 14.04
CA THR A 154 17.81 -19.26 14.39
C THR A 154 18.01 -18.39 15.62
N LEU A 155 19.11 -18.63 16.33
CA LEU A 155 19.54 -17.80 17.46
C LEU A 155 20.97 -17.28 17.22
N PRO A 156 21.16 -16.30 16.33
CA PRO A 156 22.47 -15.73 16.05
C PRO A 156 23.07 -15.08 17.30
N GLU A 157 24.37 -15.28 17.54
CA GLU A 157 25.05 -14.67 18.70
C GLU A 157 25.01 -13.14 18.65
N ALA A 158 25.06 -12.56 17.44
CA ALA A 158 24.94 -11.12 17.21
C ALA A 158 23.58 -10.53 17.62
N LEU A 159 22.57 -11.38 17.88
CA LEU A 159 21.24 -10.97 18.33
C LEU A 159 20.97 -11.30 19.79
N ILE A 160 21.99 -11.67 20.56
CA ILE A 160 21.88 -11.93 22.00
C ILE A 160 22.51 -10.75 22.73
N PHE A 161 21.68 -9.81 23.16
CA PHE A 161 22.09 -8.61 23.87
C PHE A 161 21.88 -8.81 25.36
N SER A 162 22.96 -8.71 26.14
CA SER A 162 22.87 -8.84 27.58
C SER A 162 23.82 -7.93 28.33
N THR A 163 23.29 -7.23 29.34
CA THR A 163 24.07 -6.46 30.32
C THR A 163 24.01 -7.03 31.73
N SER A 164 23.18 -8.05 31.97
CA SER A 164 22.92 -8.56 33.34
C SER A 164 23.06 -10.08 33.52
N LYS A 165 22.70 -10.91 32.53
CA LYS A 165 22.71 -12.39 32.66
C LYS A 165 23.18 -13.08 31.39
N THR A 166 23.91 -14.17 31.51
CA THR A 166 24.33 -14.94 30.33
C THR A 166 23.25 -15.95 29.94
N LEU A 167 22.70 -15.81 28.73
CA LEU A 167 21.77 -16.79 28.15
C LEU A 167 22.50 -18.14 27.97
N GLN A 168 21.87 -19.23 28.38
CA GLN A 168 22.32 -20.60 28.15
C GLN A 168 21.62 -21.21 26.94
N SER A 169 20.28 -21.17 26.91
CA SER A 169 19.45 -21.72 25.82
C SER A 169 18.07 -21.07 25.80
N VAL A 170 17.35 -21.28 24.71
CA VAL A 170 15.94 -20.90 24.56
C VAL A 170 15.12 -22.16 24.35
N GLN A 171 14.05 -22.33 25.12
CA GLN A 171 13.05 -23.36 24.87
C GLN A 171 11.82 -22.75 24.19
N LEU A 172 11.46 -23.25 23.02
CA LEU A 172 10.26 -22.86 22.28
C LEU A 172 9.18 -23.92 22.48
N GLN A 173 7.98 -23.51 22.90
CA GLN A 173 6.81 -24.36 23.01
C GLN A 173 5.71 -23.85 22.07
N LEU A 174 5.27 -24.75 21.18
CA LEU A 174 4.19 -24.49 20.23
C LEU A 174 2.81 -24.69 20.87
N GLU A 175 1.76 -24.24 20.18
CA GLU A 175 0.37 -24.35 20.61
C GLU A 175 -0.11 -25.79 20.81
N ASN A 176 0.46 -26.75 20.06
CA ASN A 176 0.18 -28.17 20.21
C ASN A 176 0.92 -28.83 21.39
N GLY A 177 1.68 -28.06 22.18
CA GLY A 177 2.47 -28.51 23.31
C GLY A 177 3.84 -29.07 22.95
N ALA A 178 4.22 -29.14 21.67
CA ALA A 178 5.55 -29.57 21.25
C ALA A 178 6.61 -28.56 21.71
N THR A 179 7.72 -29.08 22.24
CA THR A 179 8.78 -28.29 22.83
C THR A 179 10.11 -28.55 22.13
N PHE A 180 10.84 -27.49 21.84
CA PHE A 180 12.14 -27.52 21.17
C PHE A 180 13.16 -26.69 21.95
N VAL A 181 14.41 -27.13 22.00
CA VAL A 181 15.51 -26.36 22.61
C VAL A 181 16.38 -25.82 21.48
N LEU A 182 16.63 -24.51 21.52
CA LEU A 182 17.46 -23.77 20.58
C LEU A 182 18.65 -23.17 21.33
N ASN A 183 19.86 -23.60 20.96
CA ASN A 183 21.09 -23.04 21.51
C ASN A 183 21.66 -21.94 20.61
N LYS A 184 22.62 -21.18 21.13
CA LYS A 184 23.31 -20.11 20.40
C LYS A 184 23.92 -20.66 19.10
N GLY A 185 23.73 -19.94 18.00
CA GLY A 185 24.24 -20.29 16.68
C GLY A 185 23.54 -21.48 16.00
N GLN A 186 22.50 -22.07 16.60
CA GLN A 186 21.79 -23.19 16.00
C GLN A 186 20.66 -22.75 15.07
N GLN A 187 20.36 -23.62 14.10
CA GLN A 187 19.17 -23.62 13.27
C GLN A 187 18.20 -24.70 13.76
N LEU A 188 16.92 -24.36 13.81
CA LEU A 188 15.85 -25.26 14.25
C LEU A 188 14.68 -25.22 13.25
N PRO A 189 14.57 -26.20 12.35
CA PRO A 189 13.41 -26.33 11.48
C PRO A 189 12.19 -26.84 12.27
N VAL A 190 11.08 -26.12 12.15
CA VAL A 190 9.78 -26.40 12.79
C VAL A 190 8.70 -26.37 11.72
N THR A 191 7.87 -27.42 11.65
CA THR A 191 6.75 -27.47 10.70
C THR A 191 5.43 -27.29 11.42
N PHE A 192 4.66 -26.28 11.00
CA PHE A 192 3.30 -26.03 11.44
C PHE A 192 2.31 -26.82 10.58
N SER A 193 1.27 -27.39 11.21
CA SER A 193 0.27 -28.20 10.49
C SER A 193 -0.67 -27.39 9.62
N THR A 194 -0.84 -26.10 9.93
CA THR A 194 -1.74 -25.18 9.23
C THR A 194 -1.08 -23.82 9.05
N ALA A 195 -1.42 -23.15 7.95
CA ALA A 195 -1.10 -21.74 7.77
C ALA A 195 -1.96 -20.89 8.71
N GLY A 196 -1.42 -19.79 9.22
CA GLY A 196 -2.11 -18.92 10.16
C GLY A 196 -1.16 -18.21 11.12
N GLN A 197 -1.74 -17.48 12.07
CA GLN A 197 -0.99 -16.91 13.19
C GLN A 197 -0.76 -18.01 14.22
N HIS A 198 0.49 -18.13 14.69
CA HIS A 198 0.93 -19.08 15.70
C HIS A 198 1.50 -18.31 16.89
N THR A 199 1.08 -18.66 18.10
CA THR A 199 1.64 -18.14 19.36
C THR A 199 2.69 -19.11 19.88
N ILE A 200 3.92 -18.64 20.04
CA ILE A 200 5.05 -19.44 20.54
C ILE A 200 5.43 -18.93 21.92
N GLN A 201 5.36 -19.82 22.92
CA GLN A 201 5.90 -19.56 24.24
C GLN A 201 7.41 -19.79 24.22
N ALA A 202 8.18 -18.84 24.71
CA ALA A 202 9.63 -18.90 24.74
C ALA A 202 10.14 -18.77 26.18
N THR A 203 10.85 -19.78 26.64
CA THR A 203 11.51 -19.79 27.96
C THR A 203 13.02 -19.57 27.77
N LEU A 204 13.53 -18.48 28.33
CA LEU A 204 14.95 -18.15 28.38
C LEU A 204 15.57 -18.83 29.60
N HIS A 205 16.57 -19.69 29.38
CA HIS A 205 17.35 -20.32 30.45
C HIS A 205 18.69 -19.61 30.59
N PHE A 206 19.06 -19.25 31.82
CA PHE A 206 20.30 -18.53 32.11
C PHE A 206 21.32 -19.42 32.82
N THR A 207 22.61 -19.09 32.71
CA THR A 207 23.69 -19.87 33.32
C THR A 207 23.68 -19.82 34.86
N ASP A 208 22.98 -18.86 35.46
CA ASP A 208 22.76 -18.75 36.91
C ASP A 208 21.62 -19.68 37.41
N GLY A 209 21.00 -20.45 36.51
CA GLY A 209 19.87 -21.34 36.80
C GLY A 209 18.51 -20.64 36.84
N SER A 210 18.46 -19.31 36.69
CA SER A 210 17.19 -18.60 36.56
C SER A 210 16.58 -18.80 35.18
N GLN A 211 15.26 -18.58 35.09
CA GLN A 211 14.53 -18.62 33.83
C GLN A 211 13.50 -17.51 33.73
N THR A 212 13.15 -17.11 32.53
CA THR A 212 12.04 -16.18 32.27
C THR A 212 11.25 -16.67 31.07
N GLN A 213 9.93 -16.51 31.10
CA GLN A 213 9.04 -16.95 30.04
C GLN A 213 8.30 -15.75 29.46
N ASN A 214 8.26 -15.70 28.13
CA ASN A 214 7.58 -14.69 27.34
C ASN A 214 6.89 -15.39 26.16
N GLN A 215 6.13 -14.66 25.35
CA GLN A 215 5.57 -15.18 24.10
C GLN A 215 5.76 -14.20 22.95
N PHE A 216 5.80 -14.74 21.74
CA PHE A 216 5.75 -13.99 20.50
C PHE A 216 4.82 -14.67 19.51
N THR A 217 4.36 -13.93 18.50
CA THR A 217 3.57 -14.50 17.40
C THR A 217 4.36 -14.53 16.10
N LEU A 218 4.08 -15.53 15.28
CA LEU A 218 4.59 -15.68 13.92
C LEU A 218 3.45 -16.11 13.00
N THR A 219 3.37 -15.56 11.80
CA THR A 219 2.37 -15.94 10.81
C THR A 219 2.99 -16.79 9.72
N THR A 220 2.44 -17.98 9.46
CA THR A 220 2.81 -18.80 8.30
C THR A 220 1.73 -18.70 7.22
N GLU A 221 2.14 -18.68 5.95
CA GLU A 221 1.23 -18.50 4.82
C GLU A 221 0.94 -19.79 4.05
N GLY A 222 1.73 -20.84 4.28
CA GLY A 222 1.52 -22.15 3.66
C GLY A 222 1.78 -22.22 2.17
N GLN A 223 2.50 -21.25 1.59
CA GLN A 223 2.91 -21.33 0.20
C GLN A 223 3.83 -22.53 -0.04
N VAL A 224 3.63 -23.15 -1.20
CA VAL A 224 4.46 -24.23 -1.71
C VAL A 224 5.24 -23.71 -2.89
N TYR A 225 6.56 -23.77 -2.80
CA TYR A 225 7.45 -23.39 -3.89
C TYR A 225 7.73 -24.60 -4.79
N GLY A 226 7.67 -24.39 -6.10
CA GLY A 226 8.05 -25.39 -7.09
C GLY A 226 9.53 -25.77 -6.94
N LYS A 227 9.86 -27.06 -7.13
CA LYS A 227 11.27 -27.46 -7.15
C LYS A 227 11.93 -26.86 -8.39
N HIS A 228 12.98 -26.05 -8.20
CA HIS A 228 13.81 -25.51 -9.27
C HIS A 228 14.48 -26.63 -10.08
N ASN A 229 13.79 -27.15 -11.09
CA ASN A 229 14.32 -28.12 -12.05
C ASN A 229 14.41 -27.48 -13.46
N GLY A 230 15.11 -26.35 -13.55
CA GLY A 230 15.28 -25.59 -14.80
C GLY A 230 14.13 -24.62 -15.10
N PHE A 231 14.08 -24.11 -16.34
CA PHE A 231 13.10 -23.13 -16.84
C PHE A 231 11.64 -23.65 -16.91
N THR A 232 11.37 -24.87 -16.45
CA THR A 232 10.03 -25.47 -16.54
C THR A 232 9.11 -24.83 -15.50
N VAL A 233 8.10 -24.10 -15.97
CA VAL A 233 7.08 -23.51 -15.09
C VAL A 233 6.28 -24.62 -14.43
N MET A 234 6.13 -24.53 -13.10
CA MET A 234 5.29 -25.44 -12.33
C MET A 234 3.95 -24.76 -12.03
N PRO A 235 2.81 -25.29 -12.53
CA PRO A 235 1.50 -24.70 -12.25
C PRO A 235 1.05 -24.96 -10.80
N ASN A 236 0.20 -24.06 -10.27
CA ASN A 236 -0.39 -24.12 -8.91
C ASN A 236 0.62 -24.22 -7.75
N VAL A 237 1.83 -23.68 -7.97
CA VAL A 237 2.87 -23.47 -6.96
C VAL A 237 3.56 -22.15 -7.23
N VAL A 238 4.24 -21.61 -6.22
CA VAL A 238 5.03 -20.39 -6.37
C VAL A 238 6.33 -20.67 -7.11
N ASN A 239 6.61 -19.88 -8.13
CA ASN A 239 7.84 -19.91 -8.91
C ASN A 239 8.62 -18.62 -8.67
N SER A 240 9.88 -18.71 -8.26
CA SER A 240 10.76 -17.54 -8.17
C SER A 240 11.26 -17.13 -9.56
N ILE A 241 11.37 -15.83 -9.79
CA ILE A 241 11.87 -15.26 -11.05
C ILE A 241 12.89 -14.17 -10.76
N THR A 242 13.96 -14.13 -11.56
CA THR A 242 14.96 -13.06 -11.49
C THR A 242 15.09 -12.47 -12.88
N SER A 243 14.96 -11.15 -12.98
CA SER A 243 15.10 -10.43 -14.24
C SER A 243 16.46 -10.67 -14.88
N THR A 244 16.51 -10.86 -16.20
CA THR A 244 17.77 -10.88 -16.95
C THR A 244 18.36 -9.47 -17.15
N LEU A 245 17.53 -8.43 -17.09
CA LEU A 245 17.93 -7.03 -17.17
C LEU A 245 18.20 -6.42 -15.78
N ALA A 246 19.18 -5.53 -15.69
CA ALA A 246 19.52 -4.80 -14.47
C ALA A 246 19.10 -3.34 -14.57
N TYR A 247 18.66 -2.74 -13.46
CA TYR A 247 18.30 -1.33 -13.36
C TYR A 247 19.09 -0.64 -12.24
N GLN A 248 19.63 0.54 -12.52
CA GLN A 248 20.26 1.41 -11.53
C GLN A 248 19.26 2.50 -11.13
N GLY A 249 18.80 2.42 -9.90
CA GLY A 249 17.91 3.42 -9.31
C GLY A 249 18.60 4.74 -9.00
N TYR A 250 17.80 5.77 -8.77
CA TYR A 250 18.30 7.08 -8.36
C TYR A 250 19.01 6.97 -7.00
N GLY A 251 20.25 7.44 -6.93
CA GLY A 251 21.07 7.35 -5.71
C GLY A 251 21.72 5.98 -5.46
N GLU A 252 21.52 5.00 -6.34
CA GLU A 252 22.24 3.73 -6.28
C GLU A 252 23.59 3.82 -7.00
N THR A 253 24.59 3.11 -6.48
CA THR A 253 25.96 3.12 -7.03
C THR A 253 26.16 2.16 -8.22
N ALA A 254 25.26 1.20 -8.42
CA ALA A 254 25.35 0.21 -9.49
C ALA A 254 23.97 -0.37 -9.84
N ALA A 255 23.80 -0.79 -11.09
CA ALA A 255 22.63 -1.55 -11.53
C ALA A 255 22.62 -2.97 -10.97
N PHE A 256 21.44 -3.51 -10.69
CA PHE A 256 21.26 -4.93 -10.35
C PHE A 256 19.89 -5.45 -10.81
N GLN A 257 19.75 -6.77 -10.83
CA GLN A 257 18.56 -7.47 -11.28
C GLN A 257 17.47 -7.49 -10.19
N GLY A 258 16.22 -7.28 -10.60
CA GLY A 258 15.05 -7.46 -9.74
C GLY A 258 14.70 -8.92 -9.52
N GLN A 259 14.11 -9.25 -8.37
CA GLN A 259 13.56 -10.57 -8.06
C GLN A 259 12.05 -10.47 -7.84
N GLY A 260 11.32 -11.44 -8.40
CA GLY A 260 9.88 -11.57 -8.30
C GLY A 260 9.48 -12.99 -7.95
N GLU A 261 8.19 -13.22 -7.77
CA GLU A 261 7.61 -14.55 -7.74
C GLU A 261 6.28 -14.56 -8.51
N TYR A 262 5.94 -15.70 -9.10
CA TYR A 262 4.68 -15.84 -9.82
C TYR A 262 4.05 -17.21 -9.62
N GLU A 263 2.73 -17.25 -9.80
CA GLU A 263 1.94 -18.49 -9.75
C GLU A 263 1.02 -18.55 -10.96
N ILE A 264 0.93 -19.74 -11.58
CA ILE A 264 0.00 -19.99 -12.68
C ILE A 264 -1.20 -20.78 -12.15
N PHE A 265 -2.36 -20.14 -12.22
CA PHE A 265 -3.66 -20.73 -12.02
C PHE A 265 -4.20 -21.17 -13.39
N MET A 266 -3.89 -22.42 -13.74
CA MET A 266 -4.23 -23.02 -15.03
C MET A 266 -5.74 -23.00 -15.29
N ASP A 267 -6.14 -22.88 -16.54
CA ASP A 267 -7.53 -23.01 -16.95
C ASP A 267 -8.16 -24.33 -16.47
N THR A 268 -9.50 -24.36 -16.39
CA THR A 268 -10.24 -25.55 -15.93
C THR A 268 -10.86 -26.37 -17.07
N THR A 269 -10.58 -26.00 -18.33
CA THR A 269 -11.10 -26.66 -19.53
C THR A 269 -10.19 -27.79 -20.00
N ASN A 270 -8.89 -27.53 -20.16
CA ASN A 270 -7.91 -28.51 -20.63
C ASN A 270 -6.63 -28.56 -19.78
N GLY A 271 -6.36 -27.54 -18.95
CA GLY A 271 -5.17 -27.46 -18.10
C GLY A 271 -3.88 -27.29 -18.90
N VAL A 272 -3.93 -26.59 -20.02
CA VAL A 272 -2.81 -26.32 -20.92
C VAL A 272 -2.56 -24.82 -20.96
N LEU A 273 -1.31 -24.42 -20.72
CA LEU A 273 -0.91 -23.01 -20.77
C LEU A 273 -0.98 -22.54 -22.22
N ASP A 274 -2.08 -21.91 -22.62
CA ASP A 274 -2.32 -21.48 -24.00
C ASP A 274 -2.92 -20.08 -24.09
N LYS A 275 -3.69 -19.60 -23.11
CA LYS A 275 -4.34 -18.27 -23.12
C LYS A 275 -3.99 -17.46 -21.88
N PRO A 276 -2.72 -17.00 -21.77
CA PRO A 276 -2.24 -16.34 -20.56
C PRO A 276 -2.83 -14.93 -20.34
N ILE A 277 -3.27 -14.70 -19.11
CA ILE A 277 -3.61 -13.41 -18.53
C ILE A 277 -2.64 -13.16 -17.38
N ILE A 278 -1.76 -12.16 -17.54
CA ILE A 278 -0.77 -11.79 -16.52
C ILE A 278 -1.35 -10.64 -15.69
N LEU A 279 -1.63 -10.91 -14.42
CA LEU A 279 -2.01 -9.94 -13.41
C LEU A 279 -0.77 -9.51 -12.62
N VAL A 280 -0.46 -8.21 -12.67
CA VAL A 280 0.75 -7.64 -12.07
C VAL A 280 0.38 -6.94 -10.78
N ASP A 281 0.92 -7.39 -9.64
CA ASP A 281 0.64 -6.74 -8.35
C ASP A 281 1.07 -5.26 -8.36
N GLY A 282 0.37 -4.48 -7.56
CA GLY A 282 0.61 -3.06 -7.35
C GLY A 282 1.51 -2.78 -6.14
N PHE A 283 1.36 -1.58 -5.60
CA PHE A 283 2.13 -1.11 -4.45
C PHE A 283 1.84 -1.96 -3.20
N ASP A 284 2.88 -2.57 -2.62
CA ASP A 284 2.77 -3.48 -1.46
C ASP A 284 3.91 -3.30 -0.44
N PRO A 285 3.91 -2.21 0.36
CA PRO A 285 4.92 -1.99 1.39
C PRO A 285 5.01 -3.15 2.38
N GLY A 286 6.20 -3.69 2.56
CA GLY A 286 6.48 -4.78 3.49
C GLY A 286 6.07 -6.16 2.97
N ASP A 287 5.75 -6.29 1.68
CA ASP A 287 5.46 -7.57 1.01
C ASP A 287 4.32 -8.33 1.72
N THR A 288 3.22 -7.63 1.98
CA THR A 288 2.09 -8.12 2.80
C THR A 288 1.16 -9.05 2.05
N ARG A 289 1.22 -9.05 0.72
CA ARG A 289 0.47 -9.92 -0.16
C ARG A 289 1.40 -10.98 -0.74
N ASN A 290 0.76 -12.02 -1.23
CA ASN A 290 1.39 -13.10 -1.96
C ASN A 290 0.50 -13.44 -3.17
N THR A 291 0.97 -14.29 -4.07
CA THR A 291 0.25 -14.65 -5.31
C THR A 291 -1.19 -15.08 -5.06
N SER A 292 -1.43 -15.91 -4.05
CA SER A 292 -2.76 -16.41 -3.70
C SER A 292 -3.66 -15.31 -3.11
N ILE A 293 -3.12 -14.39 -2.29
CA ILE A 293 -3.88 -13.24 -1.77
C ILE A 293 -4.29 -12.31 -2.91
N VAL A 294 -3.40 -12.06 -3.87
CA VAL A 294 -3.68 -11.23 -5.05
C VAL A 294 -4.73 -11.89 -5.94
N TYR A 295 -4.64 -13.19 -6.19
CA TYR A 295 -5.68 -13.93 -6.93
C TYR A 295 -7.05 -13.85 -6.24
N ASN A 296 -7.08 -14.06 -4.92
CA ASN A 296 -8.30 -13.96 -4.12
C ASN A 296 -8.84 -12.52 -4.02
N ALA A 297 -8.04 -11.51 -4.34
CA ALA A 297 -8.52 -10.13 -4.43
C ALA A 297 -9.34 -9.86 -5.69
N LEU A 298 -9.38 -10.79 -6.66
CA LEU A 298 -10.23 -10.72 -7.86
C LEU A 298 -11.74 -10.96 -7.58
N ASN A 299 -12.13 -10.95 -6.30
CA ASN A 299 -13.53 -11.09 -5.88
C ASN A 299 -14.30 -9.80 -6.14
N TYR A 300 -15.45 -9.91 -6.81
CA TYR A 300 -16.32 -8.78 -7.16
C TYR A 300 -17.77 -8.94 -6.64
N GLY A 301 -18.03 -10.02 -5.92
CA GLY A 301 -19.33 -10.35 -5.33
C GLY A 301 -19.24 -11.58 -4.44
N THR A 302 -20.37 -11.95 -3.82
CA THR A 302 -20.42 -13.15 -2.97
C THR A 302 -20.28 -14.41 -3.82
N GLY A 303 -19.17 -15.14 -3.63
CA GLY A 303 -18.89 -16.36 -4.41
C GLY A 303 -18.52 -16.11 -5.86
N GLN A 304 -18.13 -14.88 -6.20
CA GLN A 304 -17.77 -14.47 -7.56
C GLN A 304 -16.33 -13.97 -7.60
N ASN A 305 -15.50 -14.60 -8.43
CA ASN A 305 -14.10 -14.28 -8.64
C ASN A 305 -13.78 -14.22 -10.14
N MET A 306 -13.23 -13.10 -10.61
CA MET A 306 -12.92 -12.94 -12.04
C MET A 306 -11.93 -13.98 -12.55
N GLY A 307 -10.94 -14.32 -11.72
CA GLY A 307 -9.93 -15.31 -12.08
C GLY A 307 -10.56 -16.69 -12.28
N ASP A 308 -11.51 -17.09 -11.43
CA ASP A 308 -12.23 -18.35 -11.58
C ASP A 308 -13.11 -18.34 -12.84
N ASP A 309 -13.84 -17.24 -13.08
CA ASP A 309 -14.71 -17.08 -14.25
C ASP A 309 -13.92 -17.15 -15.56
N LEU A 310 -12.75 -16.51 -15.63
CA LEU A 310 -11.86 -16.53 -16.79
C LEU A 310 -11.26 -17.93 -17.02
N ARG A 311 -10.87 -18.63 -15.96
CA ARG A 311 -10.36 -20.01 -16.06
C ARG A 311 -11.40 -21.00 -16.55
N ALA A 312 -12.66 -20.81 -16.17
CA ALA A 312 -13.79 -21.57 -16.71
C ALA A 312 -14.02 -21.35 -18.21
N LEU A 313 -13.47 -20.27 -18.79
CA LEU A 313 -13.52 -19.96 -20.22
C LEU A 313 -12.23 -20.37 -20.97
N GLY A 314 -11.31 -21.05 -20.28
CA GLY A 314 -10.07 -21.54 -20.88
C GLY A 314 -8.91 -20.56 -20.80
N PHE A 315 -8.95 -19.50 -19.97
CA PHE A 315 -7.79 -18.61 -19.77
C PHE A 315 -6.93 -19.05 -18.59
N ASP A 316 -5.61 -18.92 -18.74
CA ASP A 316 -4.65 -19.16 -17.67
C ASP A 316 -4.37 -17.85 -16.93
N VAL A 317 -4.63 -17.80 -15.62
CA VAL A 317 -4.36 -16.60 -14.83
C VAL A 317 -3.00 -16.73 -14.18
N ILE A 318 -2.12 -15.78 -14.45
CA ILE A 318 -0.75 -15.73 -13.95
C ILE A 318 -0.63 -14.52 -13.06
N VAL A 319 -0.31 -14.71 -11.79
CA VAL A 319 -0.13 -13.61 -10.84
C VAL A 319 1.35 -13.36 -10.63
N LEU A 320 1.81 -12.13 -10.85
CA LEU A 320 3.18 -11.69 -10.57
C LEU A 320 3.19 -10.83 -9.30
N ASN A 321 3.94 -11.28 -8.28
CA ASN A 321 4.20 -10.59 -7.02
C ASN A 321 5.69 -10.15 -6.92
N PHE A 322 5.96 -9.13 -6.12
CA PHE A 322 7.29 -8.54 -5.92
C PHE A 322 7.73 -8.69 -4.45
N PRO A 323 8.44 -9.78 -4.10
CA PRO A 323 8.74 -10.08 -2.71
C PRO A 323 9.85 -9.20 -2.14
N ASN A 324 10.01 -9.23 -0.81
CA ASN A 324 11.24 -8.76 -0.17
C ASN A 324 12.40 -9.69 -0.55
N TYR A 325 13.54 -9.13 -0.95
CA TYR A 325 14.75 -9.89 -1.25
C TYR A 325 16.01 -9.13 -0.83
N VAL A 326 17.16 -9.79 -0.90
CA VAL A 326 18.45 -9.16 -0.61
C VAL A 326 19.20 -8.95 -1.91
N ARG A 327 19.71 -7.74 -2.10
CA ARG A 327 20.54 -7.43 -3.27
C ARG A 327 21.71 -8.43 -3.34
N PRO A 328 21.98 -9.03 -4.52
CA PRO A 328 23.06 -9.99 -4.66
C PRO A 328 24.40 -9.47 -4.15
N ASN A 329 25.08 -10.28 -3.34
CA ASN A 329 26.39 -9.99 -2.75
C ASN A 329 26.44 -8.76 -1.82
N THR A 330 25.31 -8.33 -1.26
CA THR A 330 25.27 -7.28 -0.22
C THR A 330 24.36 -7.69 0.94
N THR A 331 24.26 -6.83 1.97
CA THR A 331 23.30 -6.95 3.08
C THR A 331 22.12 -5.98 2.94
N THR A 332 21.93 -5.41 1.74
CA THR A 332 20.88 -4.43 1.48
C THR A 332 19.58 -5.16 1.12
N THR A 333 18.60 -5.10 2.00
CA THR A 333 17.24 -5.56 1.71
C THR A 333 16.57 -4.61 0.72
N VAL A 334 15.87 -5.20 -0.25
CA VAL A 334 15.01 -4.52 -1.21
C VAL A 334 13.59 -4.99 -0.94
N ASP A 335 12.69 -4.03 -0.77
CA ASP A 335 11.25 -4.28 -0.73
C ASP A 335 10.69 -4.18 -2.15
N GLY A 336 10.52 -5.33 -2.79
CA GLY A 336 10.08 -5.41 -4.19
C GLY A 336 8.73 -4.75 -4.43
N GLY A 337 7.81 -4.80 -3.45
CA GLY A 337 6.47 -4.24 -3.54
C GLY A 337 6.44 -2.71 -3.63
N VAL A 338 7.56 -2.04 -3.36
CA VAL A 338 7.72 -0.58 -3.41
C VAL A 338 9.01 -0.13 -4.09
N ASP A 339 9.66 -1.03 -4.82
CA ASP A 339 10.90 -0.76 -5.52
C ASP A 339 10.68 0.09 -6.78
N PHE A 340 11.76 0.49 -7.45
CA PHE A 340 11.70 1.25 -8.69
C PHE A 340 10.82 0.56 -9.73
N ILE A 341 9.87 1.30 -10.28
CA ILE A 341 8.89 0.79 -11.27
C ILE A 341 9.61 0.17 -12.47
N GLN A 342 10.76 0.72 -12.89
CA GLN A 342 11.57 0.17 -13.98
C GLN A 342 12.18 -1.20 -13.64
N ARG A 343 12.65 -1.41 -12.41
CA ARG A 343 13.20 -2.69 -11.97
C ARG A 343 12.11 -3.76 -11.93
N ASN A 344 10.93 -3.41 -11.41
CA ASN A 344 9.77 -4.29 -11.43
C ASN A 344 9.27 -4.58 -12.86
N ALA A 345 9.33 -3.60 -13.76
CA ALA A 345 9.00 -3.79 -15.16
C ALA A 345 9.94 -4.80 -15.85
N TYR A 346 11.22 -4.81 -15.52
CA TYR A 346 12.16 -5.80 -16.06
C TYR A 346 11.87 -7.23 -15.59
N ILE A 347 11.33 -7.41 -14.38
CA ILE A 347 10.83 -8.72 -13.93
C ILE A 347 9.63 -9.16 -14.80
N LEU A 348 8.69 -8.24 -15.09
CA LEU A 348 7.56 -8.55 -15.97
C LEU A 348 8.01 -8.91 -17.40
N ILE A 349 9.04 -8.25 -17.94
CA ILE A 349 9.64 -8.62 -19.24
C ILE A 349 10.15 -10.06 -19.20
N GLU A 350 10.87 -10.43 -18.14
CA GLU A 350 11.38 -11.80 -17.96
C GLU A 350 10.23 -12.80 -17.87
N LEU A 351 9.16 -12.49 -17.12
CA LEU A 351 7.97 -13.34 -17.05
C LEU A 351 7.32 -13.53 -18.42
N ILE A 352 7.10 -12.44 -19.17
CA ILE A 352 6.52 -12.50 -20.52
C ILE A 352 7.37 -13.40 -21.42
N ASN A 353 8.69 -13.29 -21.39
CA ASN A 353 9.58 -14.16 -22.17
C ASN A 353 9.45 -15.63 -21.77
N GLN A 354 9.43 -15.94 -20.48
CA GLN A 354 9.28 -17.32 -19.99
C GLN A 354 7.93 -17.94 -20.37
N ILE A 355 6.84 -17.18 -20.25
CA ILE A 355 5.50 -17.64 -20.63
C ILE A 355 5.40 -17.82 -22.15
N ASN A 356 5.90 -16.88 -22.94
CA ASN A 356 5.88 -16.98 -24.40
C ASN A 356 6.70 -18.16 -24.93
N ALA A 357 7.78 -18.53 -24.24
CA ALA A 357 8.59 -19.68 -24.61
C ALA A 357 7.93 -21.04 -24.29
N GLN A 358 6.94 -21.06 -23.38
CA GLN A 358 6.36 -22.30 -22.84
C GLN A 358 4.89 -22.50 -23.22
N LYS A 359 4.16 -21.44 -23.52
CA LYS A 359 2.76 -21.53 -23.90
C LYS A 359 2.59 -22.30 -25.21
N VAL A 360 1.50 -23.06 -25.30
CA VAL A 360 1.13 -23.81 -26.48
C VAL A 360 0.31 -22.91 -27.41
N GLY A 361 0.65 -22.91 -28.69
CA GLY A 361 -0.06 -22.12 -29.69
C GLY A 361 0.41 -20.66 -29.77
N ASN A 362 -0.41 -19.83 -30.42
CA ASN A 362 -0.04 -18.45 -30.80
C ASN A 362 -0.93 -17.38 -30.15
N GLU A 363 -1.77 -17.76 -29.19
CA GLU A 363 -2.63 -16.81 -28.49
C GLU A 363 -1.77 -15.76 -27.76
N GLN A 364 -2.13 -14.50 -27.95
CA GLN A 364 -1.39 -13.38 -27.38
C GLN A 364 -1.83 -13.13 -25.94
N ASN A 365 -0.89 -12.72 -25.09
CA ASN A 365 -1.11 -12.44 -23.68
C ASN A 365 -2.11 -11.28 -23.48
N VAL A 366 -2.83 -11.31 -22.36
CA VAL A 366 -3.42 -10.11 -21.73
C VAL A 366 -2.52 -9.72 -20.56
N VAL A 367 -2.30 -8.42 -20.36
CA VAL A 367 -1.64 -7.90 -19.16
C VAL A 367 -2.62 -6.96 -18.43
N ILE A 368 -2.86 -7.22 -17.15
CA ILE A 368 -3.72 -6.41 -16.28
C ILE A 368 -2.85 -5.87 -15.15
N GLY A 369 -2.81 -4.55 -15.03
CA GLY A 369 -2.02 -3.86 -14.03
C GLY A 369 -2.87 -2.97 -13.14
N PRO A 370 -3.34 -3.44 -11.96
CA PRO A 370 -3.92 -2.58 -10.94
C PRO A 370 -2.87 -1.66 -10.30
N SER A 371 -3.24 -0.42 -9.98
CA SER A 371 -2.41 0.54 -9.25
C SER A 371 -1.02 0.73 -9.90
N MET A 372 0.07 0.67 -9.13
CA MET A 372 1.45 0.66 -9.61
C MET A 372 1.71 -0.43 -10.68
N GLY A 373 1.01 -1.57 -10.62
CA GLY A 373 1.13 -2.66 -11.59
C GLY A 373 0.81 -2.22 -13.02
N GLY A 374 -0.04 -1.21 -13.20
CA GLY A 374 -0.27 -0.61 -14.53
C GLY A 374 0.90 0.24 -15.02
N LEU A 375 1.62 0.94 -14.13
CA LEU A 375 2.85 1.64 -14.52
C LEU A 375 3.95 0.65 -14.90
N ILE A 376 4.09 -0.44 -14.13
CA ILE A 376 5.00 -1.56 -14.42
C ILE A 376 4.68 -2.15 -15.79
N SER A 377 3.39 -2.45 -16.04
CA SER A 377 2.92 -3.01 -17.31
C SER A 377 3.16 -2.08 -18.50
N ARG A 378 2.80 -0.79 -18.36
CA ARG A 378 3.05 0.23 -19.38
C ARG A 378 4.54 0.30 -19.73
N TYR A 379 5.40 0.37 -18.72
CA TYR A 379 6.84 0.48 -18.91
C TYR A 379 7.40 -0.78 -19.59
N ALA A 380 7.08 -1.97 -19.07
CA ALA A 380 7.58 -3.24 -19.59
C ALA A 380 7.23 -3.44 -21.08
N LEU A 381 5.94 -3.31 -21.42
CA LEU A 381 5.46 -3.50 -22.78
C LEU A 381 6.08 -2.48 -23.74
N ARG A 382 6.16 -1.21 -23.32
CA ARG A 382 6.76 -0.16 -24.15
C ARG A 382 8.27 -0.34 -24.32
N TYR A 383 8.96 -0.74 -23.26
CA TYR A 383 10.39 -1.04 -23.32
C TYR A 383 10.66 -2.18 -24.30
N MET A 384 9.87 -3.26 -24.27
CA MET A 384 9.99 -4.37 -25.20
C MET A 384 9.82 -3.92 -26.65
N GLU A 385 8.82 -3.09 -26.95
CA GLU A 385 8.63 -2.51 -28.29
C GLU A 385 9.83 -1.68 -28.76
N GLN A 386 10.34 -0.79 -27.90
CA GLN A 386 11.47 0.08 -28.23
C GLN A 386 12.79 -0.69 -28.41
N ASN A 387 12.90 -1.87 -27.79
CA ASN A 387 14.09 -2.72 -27.85
C ASN A 387 13.90 -3.94 -28.76
N SER A 388 12.88 -3.94 -29.64
CA SER A 388 12.60 -5.03 -30.59
C SER A 388 12.43 -6.41 -29.93
N MET A 389 11.92 -6.43 -28.70
CA MET A 389 11.57 -7.65 -27.98
C MET A 389 10.10 -7.99 -28.22
N SER A 390 9.82 -9.25 -28.60
CA SER A 390 8.45 -9.68 -28.85
C SER A 390 7.71 -9.98 -27.54
N HIS A 391 6.78 -9.10 -27.15
CA HIS A 391 5.95 -9.31 -25.95
C HIS A 391 4.73 -10.21 -26.19
N GLN A 392 4.36 -10.49 -27.45
CA GLN A 392 3.18 -11.28 -27.84
C GLN A 392 1.92 -10.94 -27.00
N THR A 393 1.63 -9.66 -26.81
CA THR A 393 0.51 -9.18 -25.96
C THR A 393 -0.47 -8.42 -26.83
N ARG A 394 -1.78 -8.71 -26.71
CA ARG A 394 -2.84 -8.05 -27.49
C ARG A 394 -3.55 -6.94 -26.73
N LEU A 395 -3.62 -7.07 -25.40
CA LEU A 395 -4.44 -6.22 -24.54
C LEU A 395 -3.66 -5.86 -23.28
N TYR A 396 -3.65 -4.57 -22.96
CA TYR A 396 -3.19 -4.02 -21.69
C TYR A 396 -4.36 -3.30 -21.02
N ILE A 397 -4.76 -3.78 -19.83
CA ILE A 397 -5.77 -3.15 -18.99
C ILE A 397 -5.06 -2.42 -17.85
N SER A 398 -5.07 -1.09 -17.90
CA SER A 398 -4.69 -0.25 -16.77
C SER A 398 -5.85 -0.17 -15.78
N PHE A 399 -5.62 -0.48 -14.50
CA PHE A 399 -6.69 -0.44 -13.50
C PHE A 399 -6.32 0.48 -12.33
N ASP A 400 -6.93 1.67 -12.34
CA ASP A 400 -6.77 2.72 -11.35
C ASP A 400 -5.30 3.13 -11.14
N SER A 401 -4.50 3.11 -12.20
CA SER A 401 -3.05 3.31 -12.14
C SER A 401 -2.65 4.79 -12.19
N PRO A 402 -1.70 5.27 -11.37
CA PRO A 402 -1.33 6.68 -11.30
C PRO A 402 -0.44 7.15 -12.47
N HIS A 403 -0.96 7.17 -13.71
CA HIS A 403 -0.17 7.57 -14.90
C HIS A 403 0.30 9.02 -14.90
N LEU A 404 -0.40 9.91 -14.18
CA LEU A 404 0.03 11.29 -13.91
C LEU A 404 0.32 11.51 -12.41
N GLY A 405 0.55 10.43 -11.66
CA GLY A 405 0.90 10.45 -10.25
C GLY A 405 -0.25 10.15 -9.28
N ALA A 406 0.12 9.89 -8.05
CA ALA A 406 -0.76 9.58 -6.92
C ALA A 406 -0.71 10.70 -5.87
N ASN A 407 -1.62 10.64 -4.91
CA ASN A 407 -1.70 11.59 -3.81
C ASN A 407 -1.78 10.87 -2.46
N VAL A 408 -0.98 11.31 -1.50
CA VAL A 408 -1.22 11.09 -0.07
C VAL A 408 -1.21 12.48 0.54
N PRO A 409 -2.23 12.89 1.33
CA PRO A 409 -2.32 14.27 1.76
C PRO A 409 -1.04 14.75 2.43
N ILE A 410 -0.49 15.84 1.93
CA ILE A 410 0.82 16.35 2.35
C ILE A 410 0.83 16.68 3.86
N GLY A 411 -0.32 16.99 4.44
CA GLY A 411 -0.50 17.12 5.89
C GLY A 411 -0.22 15.82 6.67
N PHE A 412 -0.64 14.65 6.16
CA PHE A 412 -0.30 13.35 6.76
C PHE A 412 1.18 13.02 6.58
N GLN A 413 1.73 13.28 5.39
CA GLN A 413 3.15 13.04 5.14
C GLN A 413 4.03 13.87 6.09
N HIS A 414 3.68 15.15 6.29
CA HIS A 414 4.32 16.03 7.27
C HIS A 414 4.20 15.49 8.69
N LEU A 415 2.98 15.20 9.15
CA LEU A 415 2.75 14.72 10.52
C LEU A 415 3.54 13.43 10.80
N PHE A 416 3.44 12.43 9.92
CA PHE A 416 4.12 11.15 10.13
C PHE A 416 5.64 11.29 10.05
N ASN A 417 6.17 12.11 9.14
CA ASN A 417 7.61 12.36 9.05
C ASN A 417 8.14 13.14 10.27
N TYR A 418 7.37 14.12 10.78
CA TYR A 418 7.69 14.80 12.04
C TYR A 418 7.63 13.86 13.24
N MET A 419 6.71 12.89 13.26
CA MET A 419 6.70 11.87 14.30
C MET A 419 7.86 10.87 14.19
N ALA A 420 8.28 10.55 12.98
CA ALA A 420 9.37 9.60 12.72
C ALA A 420 10.76 10.18 12.99
N TYR A 421 11.05 11.35 12.39
CA TYR A 421 12.40 11.96 12.37
C TYR A 421 12.47 13.30 13.06
N GLY A 422 11.31 13.95 13.24
CA GLY A 422 11.21 15.02 14.21
C GLY A 422 11.49 14.45 15.57
N PRO A 423 11.47 15.29 16.60
CA PRO A 423 12.32 14.95 17.71
C PRO A 423 11.82 13.62 18.37
N LEU A 424 10.53 13.25 18.20
CA LEU A 424 9.90 12.07 18.82
C LEU A 424 10.72 10.80 18.59
N GLY A 425 11.30 10.66 17.40
CA GLY A 425 12.09 9.49 17.02
C GLY A 425 11.31 8.18 17.04
N ASP A 426 10.00 8.20 16.71
CA ASP A 426 9.16 7.01 16.78
C ASP A 426 9.59 6.00 15.70
N THR A 427 10.18 4.88 16.12
CA THR A 427 10.78 3.89 15.20
C THR A 427 9.75 3.13 14.37
N THR A 428 8.52 3.02 14.86
CA THR A 428 7.39 2.47 14.11
C THR A 428 6.99 3.44 13.00
N MET A 429 6.89 4.73 13.30
CA MET A 429 6.66 5.76 12.28
C MET A 429 7.82 5.85 11.29
N GLN A 430 9.06 5.67 11.72
CA GLN A 430 10.20 5.57 10.80
C GLN A 430 10.04 4.40 9.84
N THR A 431 9.55 3.25 10.31
CA THR A 431 9.30 2.09 9.45
C THR A 431 8.21 2.40 8.41
N ILE A 432 7.11 3.06 8.81
CA ILE A 432 6.05 3.48 7.89
C ILE A 432 6.57 4.54 6.90
N VAL A 433 7.23 5.57 7.39
CA VAL A 433 7.72 6.67 6.54
C VAL A 433 8.78 6.15 5.57
N ASN A 434 9.72 5.32 6.00
CA ASN A 434 10.73 4.74 5.11
C ASN A 434 10.17 3.69 4.15
N GLY A 435 9.38 2.75 4.66
CA GLY A 435 8.86 1.62 3.89
C GLY A 435 7.73 2.01 2.95
N MET A 436 6.96 3.05 3.26
CA MET A 436 5.83 3.50 2.46
C MET A 436 6.13 4.82 1.73
N LEU A 437 6.29 5.93 2.45
CA LEU A 437 6.34 7.27 1.85
C LEU A 437 7.66 7.55 1.12
N LYS A 438 8.81 7.20 1.73
CA LYS A 438 10.15 7.36 1.17
C LYS A 438 10.61 6.13 0.38
N SER A 439 9.70 5.23 0.01
CA SER A 439 10.02 4.13 -0.88
C SER A 439 10.33 4.63 -2.30
N PRO A 440 11.16 3.92 -3.09
CA PRO A 440 11.41 4.30 -4.48
C PRO A 440 10.13 4.53 -5.30
N ALA A 441 9.16 3.62 -5.23
CA ALA A 441 7.90 3.74 -5.96
C ALA A 441 7.07 4.94 -5.50
N ALA A 442 6.94 5.18 -4.20
CA ALA A 442 6.17 6.33 -3.70
C ALA A 442 6.80 7.66 -4.13
N ARG A 443 8.13 7.77 -4.08
CA ARG A 443 8.85 8.94 -4.62
C ARG A 443 8.64 9.14 -6.11
N GLN A 444 8.48 8.07 -6.88
CA GLN A 444 8.19 8.13 -8.32
C GLN A 444 6.73 8.49 -8.62
N MET A 445 5.78 8.14 -7.75
CA MET A 445 4.34 8.31 -8.01
C MET A 445 3.76 9.58 -7.39
N LEU A 446 4.15 9.95 -6.17
CA LEU A 446 3.51 11.04 -5.43
C LEU A 446 3.76 12.39 -6.11
N ILE A 447 2.66 13.09 -6.42
CA ILE A 447 2.66 14.41 -7.06
C ILE A 447 3.22 15.46 -6.10
N ASP A 448 2.82 15.38 -4.83
CA ASP A 448 3.27 16.24 -3.75
C ASP A 448 3.93 15.38 -2.68
N HIS A 449 5.21 15.61 -2.39
CA HIS A 449 6.02 14.70 -1.59
C HIS A 449 6.84 15.42 -0.52
N LEU A 450 6.83 14.90 0.70
CA LEU A 450 7.48 15.51 1.87
C LEU A 450 8.93 15.94 1.63
N GLU A 451 9.72 15.13 0.91
CA GLU A 451 11.15 15.42 0.67
C GLU A 451 11.36 16.64 -0.23
N GLY A 452 10.38 17.00 -1.07
CA GLY A 452 10.41 18.24 -1.84
C GLY A 452 10.20 19.48 -0.97
N HIS A 453 9.69 19.32 0.26
CA HIS A 453 9.40 20.41 1.18
C HIS A 453 10.39 20.51 2.35
N LEU A 454 11.32 19.58 2.53
CA LEU A 454 12.24 19.63 3.67
C LEU A 454 13.19 20.82 3.60
N GLN A 455 13.43 21.47 4.74
CA GLN A 455 14.48 22.48 4.88
C GLN A 455 15.85 21.84 4.72
N SER A 456 16.80 22.57 4.13
CA SER A 456 18.19 22.11 3.99
C SER A 456 18.78 21.75 5.36
N GLY A 457 19.26 20.51 5.49
CA GLY A 457 19.84 20.00 6.75
C GLY A 457 18.82 19.53 7.80
N SER A 458 17.52 19.62 7.52
CA SER A 458 16.47 19.08 8.39
C SER A 458 15.89 17.78 7.82
N ALA A 459 15.69 16.79 8.70
CA ALA A 459 15.04 15.54 8.33
C ALA A 459 13.50 15.61 8.41
N TYR A 460 12.95 16.71 8.97
CA TYR A 460 11.52 16.78 9.33
C TYR A 460 10.87 18.15 9.21
N GLU A 461 11.61 19.26 9.26
CA GLU A 461 11.00 20.58 9.15
C GLU A 461 10.74 20.94 7.70
N PHE A 462 9.52 21.41 7.44
CA PHE A 462 9.11 21.88 6.11
C PHE A 462 9.53 23.34 5.88
N MET A 463 9.79 23.68 4.63
CA MET A 463 10.05 25.05 4.19
C MET A 463 8.80 25.91 4.39
N THR A 464 9.00 27.15 4.81
CA THR A 464 7.92 28.12 5.06
C THR A 464 7.84 29.23 4.02
N ALA A 465 8.83 29.33 3.14
CA ALA A 465 8.87 30.31 2.07
C ALA A 465 7.74 30.05 1.06
N THR A 466 7.06 31.12 0.61
CA THR A 466 5.83 31.03 -0.20
C THR A 466 5.99 30.25 -1.51
N ASN A 467 7.16 30.32 -2.14
CA ASN A 467 7.46 29.58 -3.37
C ASN A 467 7.62 28.06 -3.13
N SER A 468 8.01 27.65 -1.93
CA SER A 468 8.18 26.25 -1.53
C SER A 468 6.88 25.57 -1.07
N LEU A 469 5.75 26.28 -1.12
CA LEU A 469 4.45 25.78 -0.69
C LEU A 469 3.64 25.13 -1.81
N LEU A 470 4.03 25.33 -3.09
CA LEU A 470 3.38 24.69 -4.23
C LEU A 470 3.71 23.20 -4.27
N PRO A 471 2.85 22.35 -4.85
CA PRO A 471 3.10 20.92 -4.92
C PRO A 471 4.43 20.61 -5.61
N THR A 472 5.22 19.74 -5.02
CA THR A 472 6.49 19.29 -5.60
C THR A 472 6.75 17.82 -5.29
N GLY A 473 7.21 17.08 -6.28
CA GLY A 473 7.58 15.67 -6.11
C GLY A 473 8.89 15.50 -5.34
N ALA A 474 9.23 14.23 -5.07
CA ALA A 474 10.51 13.88 -4.45
C ALA A 474 11.68 14.28 -5.37
N PRO A 475 12.71 15.00 -4.87
CA PRO A 475 13.82 15.48 -5.69
C PRO A 475 14.53 14.36 -6.45
N ASN A 476 14.64 14.48 -7.78
CA ASN A 476 15.23 13.51 -8.71
C ASN A 476 14.42 12.21 -8.97
N TYR A 477 13.22 12.05 -8.42
CA TYR A 477 12.42 10.84 -8.63
C TYR A 477 11.20 11.11 -9.51
N ARG A 478 10.24 11.90 -9.03
CA ARG A 478 8.92 12.08 -9.65
C ARG A 478 9.00 12.67 -11.05
N ASP A 479 9.74 13.77 -11.20
CA ASP A 479 9.88 14.46 -12.49
C ASP A 479 10.73 13.64 -13.47
N ALA A 480 11.81 13.03 -12.99
CA ALA A 480 12.67 12.16 -13.80
C ALA A 480 11.88 10.98 -14.38
N PHE A 481 11.14 10.28 -13.53
CA PHE A 481 10.32 9.14 -13.95
C PHE A 481 9.16 9.54 -14.87
N GLN A 482 8.46 10.65 -14.59
CA GLN A 482 7.38 11.09 -15.48
C GLN A 482 7.89 11.56 -16.84
N ASN A 483 9.03 12.25 -16.87
CA ASN A 483 9.67 12.64 -18.13
C ASN A 483 10.06 11.41 -18.95
N GLU A 484 10.60 10.38 -18.31
CA GLU A 484 10.89 9.08 -18.94
C GLU A 484 9.61 8.43 -19.49
N LEU A 485 8.56 8.29 -18.68
CA LEU A 485 7.28 7.73 -19.11
C LEU A 485 6.66 8.52 -20.28
N ASN A 486 6.73 9.85 -20.24
CA ASN A 486 6.20 10.72 -21.29
C ASN A 486 7.01 10.57 -22.59
N ALA A 487 8.34 10.50 -22.49
CA ALA A 487 9.22 10.33 -23.64
C ALA A 487 9.06 8.94 -24.29
N MET A 488 8.90 7.89 -23.48
CA MET A 488 8.65 6.54 -23.99
C MET A 488 7.26 6.41 -24.58
N GLY A 489 6.23 6.98 -23.95
CA GLY A 489 4.83 6.88 -24.34
C GLY A 489 4.11 5.65 -23.76
N PHE A 490 2.97 5.30 -24.35
CA PHE A 490 2.24 4.06 -24.06
C PHE A 490 2.63 2.97 -25.07
N PRO A 491 2.38 1.68 -24.77
CA PRO A 491 2.53 0.60 -25.74
C PRO A 491 1.77 0.95 -27.03
N ALA A 492 2.44 0.85 -28.18
CA ALA A 492 1.92 1.29 -29.47
C ALA A 492 1.29 0.16 -30.29
N THR A 493 1.65 -1.10 -29.98
CA THR A 493 1.20 -2.30 -30.69
C THR A 493 0.22 -3.14 -29.88
N VAL A 494 -0.20 -2.63 -28.72
CA VAL A 494 -1.13 -3.26 -27.79
C VAL A 494 -2.41 -2.41 -27.72
N ARG A 495 -3.57 -3.06 -27.61
CA ARG A 495 -4.82 -2.38 -27.27
C ARG A 495 -4.74 -1.92 -25.81
N ASN A 496 -4.63 -0.61 -25.58
CA ASN A 496 -4.60 -0.04 -24.25
C ASN A 496 -6.01 0.39 -23.81
N VAL A 497 -6.51 -0.18 -22.73
CA VAL A 497 -7.79 0.23 -22.11
C VAL A 497 -7.59 0.54 -20.64
N ALA A 498 -8.51 1.30 -20.05
CA ALA A 498 -8.41 1.70 -18.65
C ALA A 498 -9.69 1.49 -17.85
N ILE A 499 -9.53 1.27 -16.56
CA ILE A 499 -10.58 1.34 -15.56
C ILE A 499 -10.12 2.35 -14.53
N ALA A 500 -10.94 3.36 -14.25
CA ALA A 500 -10.72 4.26 -13.11
C ALA A 500 -11.73 3.93 -12.00
N ASN A 501 -11.33 4.05 -10.74
CA ASN A 501 -12.26 3.99 -9.60
C ASN A 501 -12.76 5.38 -9.18
N GLY A 502 -12.18 6.44 -9.75
CA GLY A 502 -12.61 7.82 -9.53
C GLY A 502 -13.82 8.25 -10.33
N ALA A 503 -14.60 9.18 -9.79
CA ALA A 503 -15.82 9.70 -10.41
C ALA A 503 -15.50 10.56 -11.65
N GLY A 504 -15.98 10.12 -12.81
CA GLY A 504 -15.84 10.84 -14.07
C GLY A 504 -16.69 12.10 -14.18
N ASN A 505 -17.68 12.30 -13.31
CA ASN A 505 -18.58 13.46 -13.35
C ASN A 505 -18.07 14.66 -12.51
N GLY A 506 -16.88 14.57 -11.91
CA GLY A 506 -16.34 15.61 -11.05
C GLY A 506 -16.76 15.51 -9.57
N THR A 507 -17.40 14.41 -9.17
CA THR A 507 -17.76 14.19 -7.74
C THR A 507 -16.51 14.07 -6.89
N MET A 508 -16.45 14.84 -5.81
CA MET A 508 -15.29 14.96 -4.94
C MET A 508 -15.31 13.95 -3.78
N THR A 509 -14.14 13.57 -3.25
CA THR A 509 -14.04 12.70 -2.05
C THR A 509 -14.24 13.50 -0.75
N GLY A 510 -14.17 14.83 -0.79
CA GLY A 510 -14.41 15.75 0.31
C GLY A 510 -14.51 17.19 -0.22
N THR A 511 -14.09 18.19 0.55
CA THR A 511 -13.94 19.58 0.04
C THR A 511 -12.54 20.13 0.30
N PRO A 512 -12.02 21.04 -0.55
CA PRO A 512 -10.71 21.65 -0.32
C PRO A 512 -10.75 22.42 1.00
N ASP A 513 -9.61 22.46 1.72
CA ASP A 513 -9.46 23.10 3.04
C ASP A 513 -10.40 22.56 4.16
N MET A 514 -11.08 21.43 3.96
CA MET A 514 -11.88 20.85 5.04
C MET A 514 -10.99 20.41 6.21
N VAL A 515 -11.51 20.55 7.43
CA VAL A 515 -10.86 20.01 8.63
C VAL A 515 -10.94 18.50 8.58
N VAL A 516 -9.79 17.85 8.72
CA VAL A 516 -9.66 16.40 8.81
C VAL A 516 -9.56 15.97 10.27
N MET A 517 -8.82 16.75 11.06
CA MET A 517 -8.70 16.57 12.51
C MET A 517 -8.43 17.90 13.19
N ASP A 518 -9.09 18.13 14.32
CA ASP A 518 -8.73 19.17 15.29
C ASP A 518 -8.96 18.56 16.66
N HIS A 519 -7.93 17.90 17.19
CA HIS A 519 -8.08 17.08 18.39
C HIS A 519 -6.95 17.30 19.40
N THR A 520 -7.31 17.22 20.67
CA THR A 520 -6.38 17.28 21.80
C THR A 520 -6.28 15.93 22.47
N PHE A 521 -5.11 15.30 22.33
CA PHE A 521 -4.75 14.03 22.97
C PHE A 521 -4.16 14.31 24.35
N ASN A 522 -4.87 13.96 25.41
CA ASN A 522 -4.38 14.12 26.78
C ASN A 522 -3.63 12.86 27.21
N GLN A 523 -2.31 12.96 27.37
CA GLN A 523 -1.47 11.83 27.76
C GLN A 523 -1.44 11.66 29.29
N SER A 524 -1.44 12.77 30.01
CA SER A 524 -1.49 12.81 31.46
C SER A 524 -2.21 14.07 31.93
N SER A 525 -2.35 14.25 33.24
CA SER A 525 -2.88 15.49 33.81
C SER A 525 -2.02 16.72 33.50
N THR A 526 -0.77 16.53 33.08
CA THR A 526 0.18 17.61 32.80
C THR A 526 0.71 17.63 31.38
N GLN A 527 0.38 16.68 30.53
CA GLN A 527 0.90 16.59 29.16
C GLN A 527 -0.20 16.33 28.15
N ARG A 528 -0.19 17.08 27.04
CA ARG A 528 -1.12 16.89 25.93
C ARG A 528 -0.49 17.22 24.59
N ALA A 529 -1.04 16.65 23.52
CA ALA A 529 -0.73 17.04 22.15
C ALA A 529 -1.98 17.56 21.45
N ILE A 530 -1.83 18.57 20.62
CA ILE A 530 -2.88 19.11 19.76
C ILE A 530 -2.46 18.86 18.32
N ILE A 531 -3.29 18.15 17.58
CA ILE A 531 -3.08 17.84 16.16
C ILE A 531 -4.18 18.53 15.37
N ASN A 532 -3.75 19.35 14.41
CA ASN A 532 -4.61 19.96 13.41
C ASN A 532 -4.21 19.44 12.04
N LEU A 533 -5.18 18.91 11.31
CA LEU A 533 -5.02 18.43 9.94
C LEU A 533 -6.15 18.97 9.07
N ARG A 534 -5.79 19.39 7.86
CA ARG A 534 -6.73 19.86 6.84
C ARG A 534 -6.36 19.29 5.49
N PHE A 535 -7.36 19.12 4.64
CA PHE A 535 -7.10 18.90 3.22
C PHE A 535 -6.46 20.14 2.59
N THR A 536 -5.74 19.90 1.50
CA THR A 536 -5.09 20.90 0.66
C THR A 536 -6.09 21.94 0.15
N PRO A 537 -5.62 23.18 -0.11
CA PRO A 537 -6.50 24.35 -0.25
C PRO A 537 -7.19 24.40 -1.62
N ALA A 538 -8.15 25.32 -1.76
CA ALA A 538 -8.71 25.66 -3.06
C ALA A 538 -7.67 26.29 -4.00
N ALA A 539 -7.97 26.31 -5.30
CA ALA A 539 -7.10 26.86 -6.34
C ALA A 539 -6.60 28.29 -6.00
N GLY A 540 -5.29 28.50 -6.10
CA GLY A 540 -4.63 29.78 -5.82
C GLY A 540 -4.54 30.18 -4.34
N GLN A 541 -5.11 29.39 -3.43
CA GLN A 541 -5.13 29.67 -1.99
C GLN A 541 -4.01 28.95 -1.24
N THR A 542 -3.72 29.42 -0.02
CA THR A 542 -2.79 28.80 0.93
C THR A 542 -3.55 28.46 2.21
N ASN A 543 -3.30 27.30 2.80
CA ASN A 543 -3.80 26.94 4.13
C ASN A 543 -2.74 26.19 4.96
N GLN A 544 -3.03 25.99 6.25
CA GLN A 544 -2.27 25.12 7.14
C GLN A 544 -2.82 23.70 7.07
N VAL A 545 -2.10 22.82 6.39
CA VAL A 545 -2.49 21.41 6.17
C VAL A 545 -2.16 20.52 7.36
N SER A 546 -1.13 20.88 8.14
CA SER A 546 -0.76 20.16 9.36
C SER A 546 -0.19 21.11 10.40
N ARG A 547 -0.52 20.87 11.67
CA ARG A 547 0.16 21.44 12.83
C ARG A 547 0.14 20.46 13.99
N PHE A 548 1.32 20.13 14.48
CA PHE A 548 1.50 19.39 15.71
C PHE A 548 1.93 20.36 16.80
N ARG A 549 1.29 20.31 17.97
CA ARG A 549 1.72 21.04 19.17
C ARG A 549 1.79 20.12 20.36
N GLY A 550 2.96 19.97 20.94
CA GLY A 550 3.14 19.34 22.23
C GLY A 550 3.12 20.38 23.35
N GLN A 551 2.21 20.24 24.33
CA GLN A 551 2.11 21.12 25.49
C GLN A 551 2.29 20.42 26.85
N THR A 552 2.85 21.17 27.81
CA THR A 552 2.91 20.78 29.24
C THR A 552 2.14 21.77 30.12
N PHE A 553 1.62 21.30 31.25
CA PHE A 553 0.95 22.10 32.27
C PHE A 553 1.90 22.36 33.44
N VAL A 554 2.22 23.63 33.69
CA VAL A 554 3.00 24.06 34.87
C VAL A 554 2.14 24.96 35.75
N PHE A 555 1.48 25.96 35.14
CA PHE A 555 0.42 26.79 35.72
C PHE A 555 -0.60 27.22 34.64
N THR A 556 -0.14 27.27 33.39
CA THR A 556 -0.91 27.31 32.15
C THR A 556 -0.33 26.27 31.19
N TRP A 557 -1.05 25.95 30.12
CA TRP A 557 -0.52 25.13 29.03
C TRP A 557 0.53 25.90 28.23
N ILE A 558 1.73 25.33 28.12
CA ILE A 558 2.85 25.92 27.37
C ILE A 558 3.21 24.97 26.24
N THR A 559 3.24 25.47 25.00
CA THR A 559 3.74 24.72 23.84
C THR A 559 5.25 24.60 23.92
N LEU A 560 5.74 23.37 23.98
CA LEU A 560 7.18 23.03 24.01
C LEU A 560 7.67 22.52 22.67
N LEU A 561 6.77 21.89 21.90
CA LEU A 561 7.06 21.37 20.57
C LEU A 561 6.03 21.90 19.62
N GLU A 562 6.50 22.31 18.46
CA GLU A 562 5.64 22.74 17.40
C GLU A 562 6.29 22.40 16.07
N SER A 563 5.51 21.82 15.18
CA SER A 563 5.84 21.81 13.77
C SER A 563 4.57 22.03 12.97
N LEU A 564 4.70 22.78 11.88
CA LEU A 564 3.59 23.21 11.05
C LEU A 564 3.98 23.11 9.59
N ALA A 565 3.00 22.72 8.77
CA ALA A 565 3.09 22.76 7.33
C ALA A 565 1.95 23.60 6.77
N ASN A 566 2.32 24.55 5.92
CA ASN A 566 1.41 25.23 5.04
C ASN A 566 1.56 24.67 3.62
N CYS A 567 0.49 24.70 2.85
CA CYS A 567 0.49 24.31 1.45
C CYS A 567 -0.25 25.37 0.63
N LYS A 568 0.15 25.56 -0.62
CA LYS A 568 -0.50 26.41 -1.62
C LYS A 568 -0.77 25.59 -2.87
N TYR A 569 -1.89 25.83 -3.55
CA TYR A 569 -2.14 25.21 -4.86
C TYR A 569 -2.13 26.22 -6.01
N PRO A 570 -1.78 25.81 -7.25
CA PRO A 570 -1.85 26.66 -8.43
C PRO A 570 -3.26 27.22 -8.66
N THR A 571 -3.39 28.30 -9.44
CA THR A 571 -4.71 28.84 -9.81
C THR A 571 -5.49 27.94 -10.78
N THR A 572 -4.83 26.94 -11.37
CA THR A 572 -5.43 26.02 -12.35
C THR A 572 -6.18 24.85 -11.71
N THR A 573 -5.93 24.54 -10.44
CA THR A 573 -6.53 23.37 -9.75
C THR A 573 -6.56 23.57 -8.25
N SER A 574 -7.60 23.05 -7.60
CA SER A 574 -7.61 22.92 -6.13
C SER A 574 -6.72 21.73 -5.69
N GLY A 575 -6.56 21.60 -4.38
CA GLY A 575 -5.82 20.56 -3.67
C GLY A 575 -6.16 19.12 -4.06
N LEU A 576 -5.17 18.24 -4.19
CA LEU A 576 -5.40 16.86 -4.62
C LEU A 576 -6.32 16.07 -3.67
N ASP A 577 -6.29 16.34 -2.36
CA ASP A 577 -6.90 15.48 -1.34
C ASP A 577 -8.41 15.26 -1.50
N SER A 578 -9.09 16.22 -2.14
CA SER A 578 -10.54 16.18 -2.36
C SER A 578 -10.93 16.04 -3.83
N ALA A 579 -9.97 15.84 -4.74
CA ALA A 579 -10.27 15.68 -6.15
C ALA A 579 -11.11 14.39 -6.42
N PRO A 580 -11.78 14.29 -7.58
CA PRO A 580 -12.43 13.06 -8.01
C PRO A 580 -11.37 11.99 -8.29
N GLY A 581 -11.47 10.82 -7.68
CA GLY A 581 -10.45 9.79 -7.83
C GLY A 581 -10.66 8.56 -6.96
N GLY A 582 -9.83 7.53 -7.19
CA GLY A 582 -9.82 6.30 -6.42
C GLY A 582 -9.40 6.59 -4.98
N ARG A 583 -10.22 6.19 -4.02
CA ARG A 583 -10.06 6.59 -2.61
C ARG A 583 -9.15 5.65 -1.85
N PHE A 584 -8.34 6.21 -0.97
CA PHE A 584 -7.69 5.42 0.08
C PHE A 584 -8.51 5.50 1.38
N ASP A 585 -8.80 4.35 1.99
CA ASP A 585 -9.44 4.27 3.30
C ASP A 585 -8.40 4.42 4.40
N MET A 586 -8.48 5.52 5.14
CA MET A 586 -7.53 5.82 6.21
C MET A 586 -7.59 4.82 7.36
N ASN A 587 -8.68 4.06 7.54
CA ASN A 587 -8.69 2.95 8.48
C ASN A 587 -7.75 1.82 8.07
N GLY A 588 -7.33 1.76 6.80
CA GLY A 588 -6.26 0.87 6.34
C GLY A 588 -4.91 1.16 6.99
N LEU A 589 -4.70 2.39 7.51
CA LEU A 589 -3.54 2.76 8.33
C LEU A 589 -3.71 2.34 9.80
N ASN A 590 -4.92 1.94 10.21
CA ASN A 590 -5.16 1.47 11.58
C ASN A 590 -4.67 0.03 11.70
N PRO A 591 -3.67 -0.23 12.56
CA PRO A 591 -3.11 -1.55 12.73
C PRO A 591 -4.04 -2.59 13.38
N GLY A 592 -5.25 -2.20 13.80
CA GLY A 592 -6.14 -3.08 14.56
C GLY A 592 -5.61 -3.38 15.96
N THR A 593 -4.89 -2.42 16.56
CA THR A 593 -4.30 -2.57 17.88
C THR A 593 -5.29 -2.35 19.01
N THR A 594 -4.99 -2.90 20.19
CA THR A 594 -5.64 -2.57 21.47
C THR A 594 -5.20 -1.20 22.02
N ASN A 595 -4.53 -0.37 21.21
CA ASN A 595 -3.95 0.89 21.65
C ASN A 595 -5.00 2.00 21.68
N ALA A 596 -5.26 2.53 22.87
CA ALA A 596 -6.27 3.54 23.11
C ALA A 596 -6.03 4.85 22.35
N LEU A 597 -4.77 5.26 22.16
CA LEU A 597 -4.42 6.52 21.49
C LEU A 597 -4.54 6.41 19.96
N LEU A 598 -4.22 5.25 19.37
CA LEU A 598 -4.43 5.03 17.93
C LEU A 598 -5.93 4.95 17.65
N THR A 599 -6.66 4.25 18.51
CA THR A 599 -8.12 4.21 18.48
C THR A 599 -8.70 5.63 18.58
N GLU A 600 -8.21 6.44 19.53
CA GLU A 600 -8.59 7.84 19.66
C GLU A 600 -8.24 8.65 18.38
N PHE A 601 -7.07 8.46 17.80
CA PHE A 601 -6.66 9.16 16.58
C PHE A 601 -7.63 8.88 15.42
N PHE A 602 -7.89 7.61 15.12
CA PHE A 602 -8.79 7.25 14.02
C PHE A 602 -10.24 7.60 14.31
N ASN A 603 -10.70 7.51 15.57
CA ASN A 603 -12.05 7.91 15.96
C ASN A 603 -12.31 9.43 15.86
N ASN A 604 -11.26 10.24 15.88
CA ASN A 604 -11.35 11.70 15.78
C ASN A 604 -11.09 12.24 14.36
N LEU A 605 -10.98 11.36 13.36
CA LEU A 605 -10.97 11.77 11.96
C LEU A 605 -12.39 12.18 11.53
N GLN A 606 -12.52 13.40 11.00
CA GLN A 606 -13.80 13.92 10.47
C GLN A 606 -14.14 13.34 9.10
N ILE A 607 -13.15 12.74 8.43
CA ILE A 607 -13.29 12.05 7.15
C ILE A 607 -12.34 10.86 7.10
N LEU A 608 -12.79 9.75 6.53
CA LEU A 608 -12.05 8.49 6.46
C LEU A 608 -11.40 8.23 5.09
N TYR A 609 -11.69 9.06 4.10
CA TYR A 609 -11.25 8.88 2.73
C TYR A 609 -10.59 10.16 2.21
N PHE A 610 -9.52 9.99 1.44
CA PHE A 610 -8.96 11.03 0.58
C PHE A 610 -8.78 10.48 -0.83
N ASP A 611 -8.68 11.37 -1.81
CA ASP A 611 -8.32 10.98 -3.17
C ASP A 611 -6.86 10.51 -3.22
N PHE A 612 -6.66 9.24 -3.57
CA PHE A 612 -5.35 8.62 -3.73
C PHE A 612 -4.90 8.60 -5.19
N ILE A 613 -5.80 8.27 -6.11
CA ILE A 613 -5.51 8.29 -7.55
C ILE A 613 -6.53 9.20 -8.25
N PRO A 614 -6.15 10.46 -8.57
CA PRO A 614 -7.04 11.36 -9.28
C PRO A 614 -7.53 10.71 -10.59
N THR A 615 -8.80 10.88 -10.93
CA THR A 615 -9.41 10.30 -12.15
C THR A 615 -8.67 10.73 -13.41
N VAL A 616 -8.25 12.00 -13.45
CA VAL A 616 -7.41 12.57 -14.52
C VAL A 616 -6.07 11.83 -14.64
N SER A 617 -5.49 11.42 -13.50
CA SER A 617 -4.25 10.63 -13.46
C SER A 617 -4.48 9.19 -13.90
N SER A 618 -5.53 8.54 -13.39
CA SER A 618 -5.90 7.17 -13.76
C SER A 618 -6.10 7.00 -15.26
N LEU A 619 -6.82 7.95 -15.89
CA LEU A 619 -7.09 7.92 -17.33
C LEU A 619 -6.02 8.61 -18.17
N ALA A 620 -4.92 9.07 -17.57
CA ALA A 620 -3.85 9.80 -18.24
C ALA A 620 -4.35 10.94 -19.15
N ILE A 621 -5.29 11.76 -18.63
CA ILE A 621 -5.90 12.85 -19.40
C ILE A 621 -4.94 14.04 -19.44
N ILE A 622 -4.47 14.40 -20.64
CA ILE A 622 -3.37 15.37 -20.82
C ILE A 622 -3.81 16.77 -21.25
N ASN A 623 -5.07 16.95 -21.64
CA ASN A 623 -5.57 18.24 -22.14
C ASN A 623 -6.16 19.15 -21.05
N THR A 624 -5.89 18.86 -19.78
CA THR A 624 -6.26 19.68 -18.63
C THR A 624 -5.21 19.58 -17.54
N ASN A 625 -4.97 20.69 -16.82
CA ASN A 625 -4.17 20.73 -15.60
C ASN A 625 -5.04 20.84 -14.33
N ASN A 626 -6.37 20.73 -14.49
CA ASN A 626 -7.33 20.76 -13.40
C ASN A 626 -7.75 19.34 -13.03
N TYR A 627 -7.31 18.85 -11.88
CA TYR A 627 -7.62 17.50 -11.38
C TYR A 627 -9.12 17.29 -11.08
N TYR A 628 -9.90 18.36 -11.03
CA TYR A 628 -11.36 18.33 -10.83
C TYR A 628 -12.15 18.29 -12.14
N SER A 629 -11.48 18.26 -13.29
CA SER A 629 -12.16 18.25 -14.59
C SER A 629 -12.97 16.96 -14.76
N PRO A 630 -14.26 17.06 -15.12
CA PRO A 630 -15.02 15.88 -15.51
C PRO A 630 -14.41 15.20 -16.75
N VAL A 631 -14.58 13.89 -16.82
CA VAL A 631 -14.28 13.07 -18.00
C VAL A 631 -15.41 13.25 -19.00
N THR A 632 -15.08 13.72 -20.20
CA THR A 632 -16.04 14.01 -21.26
C THR A 632 -15.55 13.46 -22.59
N ALA A 633 -16.36 13.55 -23.65
CA ALA A 633 -15.92 13.21 -25.01
C ALA A 633 -14.73 14.04 -25.52
N ASN A 634 -14.45 15.19 -24.88
CA ASN A 634 -13.30 16.04 -25.22
C ASN A 634 -12.03 15.68 -24.43
N SER A 635 -12.09 14.75 -23.47
CA SER A 635 -10.92 14.33 -22.70
C SER A 635 -9.94 13.58 -23.61
N THR A 636 -8.70 14.06 -23.70
CA THR A 636 -7.65 13.41 -24.50
C THR A 636 -6.93 12.39 -23.64
N THR A 637 -7.11 11.11 -23.95
CA THR A 637 -6.49 9.98 -23.25
C THR A 637 -5.81 9.03 -24.24
N PRO A 638 -4.71 8.35 -23.84
CA PRO A 638 -4.05 7.32 -24.65
C PRO A 638 -4.82 6.00 -24.71
N PHE A 639 -5.88 5.84 -23.93
CA PHE A 639 -6.69 4.62 -23.89
C PHE A 639 -7.75 4.66 -24.99
N VAL A 640 -7.86 3.57 -25.75
CA VAL A 640 -8.86 3.47 -26.83
C VAL A 640 -10.26 3.18 -26.31
N ASN A 641 -10.37 2.73 -25.05
CA ASN A 641 -11.63 2.56 -24.33
C ASN A 641 -11.38 2.65 -22.83
N TYR A 642 -12.39 3.05 -22.06
CA TYR A 642 -12.27 3.10 -20.61
C TYR A 642 -13.61 2.93 -19.87
N HIS A 643 -13.53 2.41 -18.65
CA HIS A 643 -14.61 2.44 -17.68
C HIS A 643 -14.33 3.51 -16.61
N VAL A 644 -15.33 4.34 -16.32
CA VAL A 644 -15.26 5.36 -15.28
C VAL A 644 -16.61 5.46 -14.55
N PRO A 645 -16.65 5.35 -13.21
CA PRO A 645 -17.89 5.45 -12.45
C PRO A 645 -18.34 6.91 -12.29
N THR A 646 -19.56 7.11 -11.78
CA THR A 646 -20.08 8.44 -11.42
C THR A 646 -19.88 8.79 -9.94
N THR A 647 -19.28 7.88 -9.17
CA THR A 647 -19.00 8.03 -7.74
C THR A 647 -17.59 7.53 -7.46
N ASN A 648 -16.90 8.13 -6.50
CA ASN A 648 -15.58 7.67 -6.10
C ASN A 648 -15.69 6.33 -5.36
N GLU A 649 -15.03 5.32 -5.90
CA GLU A 649 -14.86 4.00 -5.31
C GLU A 649 -13.52 3.94 -4.57
N ASN A 650 -13.30 2.93 -3.72
CA ASN A 650 -11.97 2.75 -3.15
C ASN A 650 -11.00 2.31 -4.25
N HIS A 651 -9.75 2.72 -4.12
CA HIS A 651 -8.68 2.36 -5.04
C HIS A 651 -8.66 0.84 -5.29
N VAL A 652 -8.54 0.44 -6.56
CA VAL A 652 -8.57 -0.94 -7.07
C VAL A 652 -9.81 -1.76 -6.70
N THR A 653 -10.95 -1.12 -6.41
CA THR A 653 -12.21 -1.84 -6.12
C THR A 653 -12.79 -2.46 -7.38
N LEU A 654 -13.05 -3.76 -7.34
CA LEU A 654 -13.79 -4.47 -8.38
C LEU A 654 -15.30 -4.31 -8.15
N THR A 655 -16.02 -3.90 -9.18
CA THR A 655 -17.47 -3.74 -9.18
C THR A 655 -18.08 -4.50 -10.36
N PRO A 656 -19.32 -5.00 -10.27
CA PRO A 656 -19.93 -5.74 -11.38
C PRO A 656 -19.83 -5.04 -12.74
N THR A 657 -19.89 -3.71 -12.77
CA THR A 657 -19.80 -2.91 -14.00
C THR A 657 -18.38 -2.82 -14.57
N ASN A 658 -17.36 -2.60 -13.72
CA ASN A 658 -15.98 -2.56 -14.20
C ASN A 658 -15.46 -3.97 -14.55
N MET A 659 -15.99 -5.00 -13.89
CA MET A 659 -15.74 -6.40 -14.23
C MET A 659 -16.31 -6.78 -15.58
N LEU A 660 -17.57 -6.40 -15.85
CA LEU A 660 -18.17 -6.65 -17.15
C LEU A 660 -17.39 -5.96 -18.28
N PHE A 661 -16.91 -4.74 -18.04
CA PHE A 661 -16.03 -4.04 -18.98
C PHE A 661 -14.74 -4.83 -19.25
N ALA A 662 -14.01 -5.22 -18.20
CA ALA A 662 -12.77 -5.99 -18.34
C ALA A 662 -13.01 -7.33 -19.04
N TYR A 663 -14.07 -8.03 -18.66
CA TYR A 663 -14.50 -9.28 -19.27
C TYR A 663 -14.72 -9.14 -20.78
N ASN A 664 -15.46 -8.11 -21.20
CA ASN A 664 -15.72 -7.87 -22.62
C ASN A 664 -14.43 -7.55 -23.39
N GLU A 665 -13.52 -6.76 -22.82
CA GLU A 665 -12.23 -6.48 -23.47
C GLU A 665 -11.38 -7.76 -23.61
N ILE A 666 -11.39 -8.64 -22.62
CA ILE A 666 -10.62 -9.90 -22.62
C ILE A 666 -11.21 -10.92 -23.61
N VAL A 667 -12.52 -11.17 -23.54
CA VAL A 667 -13.22 -12.25 -24.24
C VAL A 667 -13.70 -11.80 -25.62
N GLN A 668 -14.34 -10.63 -25.72
CA GLN A 668 -14.87 -10.11 -27.00
C GLN A 668 -13.81 -9.42 -27.84
N GLY A 669 -12.63 -9.10 -27.28
CA GLY A 669 -11.45 -8.78 -28.08
C GLY A 669 -11.07 -9.87 -29.10
N GLN A 670 -11.66 -11.08 -29.00
CA GLN A 670 -11.53 -12.20 -29.96
C GLN A 670 -12.75 -12.39 -30.88
N LEU A 671 -13.91 -11.75 -30.64
CA LEU A 671 -15.15 -11.92 -31.43
C LEU A 671 -15.87 -10.57 -31.58
N GLY A 672 -16.07 -10.14 -32.83
CA GLY A 672 -16.41 -8.76 -33.24
C GLY A 672 -17.56 -8.03 -32.53
N THR A 673 -17.50 -6.70 -32.63
CA THR A 673 -18.49 -5.62 -32.36
C THR A 673 -19.65 -5.90 -31.38
N PRO A 674 -19.85 -5.05 -30.35
CA PRO A 674 -20.79 -5.33 -29.26
C PRO A 674 -22.24 -5.48 -29.75
N SER A 675 -22.84 -6.65 -29.51
CA SER A 675 -24.25 -6.96 -29.82
C SER A 675 -25.22 -6.60 -28.66
N TYR A 676 -24.73 -6.11 -27.52
CA TYR A 676 -25.55 -5.94 -26.31
C TYR A 676 -26.52 -4.74 -26.35
N ALA A 677 -26.27 -3.72 -27.18
CA ALA A 677 -27.11 -2.54 -27.19
C ALA A 677 -28.54 -2.84 -27.68
N LEU A 678 -28.71 -3.84 -28.54
CA LEU A 678 -30.02 -4.27 -29.04
C LEU A 678 -30.80 -5.02 -27.94
N ASP A 679 -30.20 -5.97 -27.23
CA ASP A 679 -30.94 -6.84 -26.29
C ASP A 679 -31.50 -6.12 -25.05
N HIS A 680 -31.02 -4.90 -24.77
CA HIS A 680 -31.45 -4.09 -23.63
C HIS A 680 -32.31 -2.88 -24.00
N LEU A 681 -32.81 -2.79 -25.24
CA LEU A 681 -33.74 -1.74 -25.63
C LEU A 681 -35.09 -1.92 -24.94
N GLN A 682 -35.61 -0.82 -24.39
CA GLN A 682 -36.98 -0.75 -23.89
C GLN A 682 -37.81 0.03 -24.90
N ILE A 683 -38.89 -0.58 -25.38
CA ILE A 683 -39.78 0.04 -26.38
C ILE A 683 -41.17 0.18 -25.78
N LYS A 684 -41.67 1.40 -25.84
CA LYS A 684 -43.02 1.72 -25.39
C LYS A 684 -43.98 1.50 -26.56
N ASN A 685 -45.14 0.89 -26.28
CA ASN A 685 -46.19 0.77 -27.28
C ASN A 685 -46.61 2.17 -27.78
N PRO A 686 -46.78 2.38 -29.10
CA PRO A 686 -47.04 3.71 -29.65
C PRO A 686 -48.36 4.30 -29.14
N VAL A 687 -48.31 5.44 -28.45
CA VAL A 687 -49.49 6.24 -28.06
C VAL A 687 -49.46 7.52 -28.88
N GLY A 688 -50.56 7.85 -29.58
CA GLY A 688 -50.54 8.90 -30.60
C GLY A 688 -49.68 8.54 -31.83
N GLU A 689 -48.99 9.53 -32.40
CA GLU A 689 -48.22 9.42 -33.66
C GLU A 689 -46.69 9.31 -33.43
N GLN A 690 -46.27 8.67 -32.32
CA GLN A 690 -44.86 8.59 -31.95
C GLN A 690 -44.43 7.19 -31.49
N LEU A 691 -43.19 6.83 -31.82
CA LEU A 691 -42.46 5.68 -31.30
C LEU A 691 -41.42 6.16 -30.28
N GLU A 692 -41.50 5.64 -29.06
CA GLU A 692 -40.53 5.93 -27.99
C GLU A 692 -39.65 4.70 -27.73
N ILE A 693 -38.34 4.88 -27.82
CA ILE A 693 -37.31 3.86 -27.58
C ILE A 693 -36.35 4.40 -26.53
N PHE A 694 -36.06 3.61 -25.49
CA PHE A 694 -35.03 3.92 -24.51
C PHE A 694 -33.85 2.95 -24.65
N ALA A 695 -32.67 3.51 -24.88
CA ALA A 695 -31.41 2.78 -24.96
C ALA A 695 -30.56 3.07 -23.71
N PRO A 696 -30.37 2.09 -22.80
CA PRO A 696 -29.52 2.27 -21.61
C PRO A 696 -28.03 2.36 -21.95
N TYR A 697 -27.64 2.00 -23.19
CA TYR A 697 -26.28 2.07 -23.73
C TYR A 697 -26.29 2.78 -25.08
N ALA A 698 -25.11 3.24 -25.53
CA ALA A 698 -25.00 3.91 -26.83
C ALA A 698 -25.31 2.97 -28.00
N MET A 699 -26.24 3.40 -28.86
CA MET A 699 -26.60 2.73 -30.10
C MET A 699 -25.78 3.30 -31.26
N HIS A 700 -25.19 2.43 -32.06
CA HIS A 700 -24.53 2.76 -33.34
C HIS A 700 -25.57 2.94 -34.47
N PRO A 701 -25.19 3.38 -35.70
CA PRO A 701 -26.15 3.66 -36.75
C PRO A 701 -27.00 2.42 -37.03
N SER A 702 -28.31 2.58 -37.03
CA SER A 702 -29.25 1.47 -37.12
C SER A 702 -30.37 1.77 -38.10
N GLN A 703 -30.83 0.74 -38.79
CA GLN A 703 -32.04 0.77 -39.57
C GLN A 703 -33.18 0.17 -38.75
N MET A 704 -34.27 0.91 -38.63
CA MET A 704 -35.48 0.50 -37.94
C MET A 704 -36.57 0.26 -38.98
N THR A 705 -37.27 -0.87 -38.91
CA THR A 705 -38.36 -1.23 -39.82
C THR A 705 -39.57 -1.71 -39.04
N VAL A 706 -40.77 -1.23 -39.38
CA VAL A 706 -42.03 -1.75 -38.82
C VAL A 706 -42.74 -2.55 -39.90
N THR A 707 -43.18 -3.76 -39.53
CA THR A 707 -43.99 -4.65 -40.37
C THR A 707 -45.36 -4.88 -39.76
N ASP A 708 -46.37 -5.05 -40.59
CA ASP A 708 -47.69 -5.53 -40.15
C ASP A 708 -47.65 -7.03 -39.81
N ALA A 709 -48.76 -7.56 -39.29
CA ALA A 709 -48.89 -8.98 -38.90
C ALA A 709 -48.72 -9.97 -40.08
N LEU A 710 -48.78 -9.51 -41.33
CA LEU A 710 -48.56 -10.30 -42.54
C LEU A 710 -47.12 -10.17 -43.07
N GLY A 711 -46.26 -9.40 -42.39
CA GLY A 711 -44.85 -9.20 -42.74
C GLY A 711 -44.61 -8.10 -43.77
N LYS A 712 -45.61 -7.30 -44.14
CA LYS A 712 -45.43 -6.17 -45.05
C LYS A 712 -44.75 -5.02 -44.31
N VAL A 713 -43.64 -4.51 -44.83
CA VAL A 713 -42.96 -3.32 -44.29
C VAL A 713 -43.83 -2.09 -44.55
N ILE A 714 -44.15 -1.35 -43.49
CA ILE A 714 -45.00 -0.15 -43.53
C ILE A 714 -44.27 1.12 -43.09
N TRP A 715 -43.10 0.98 -42.47
CA TRP A 715 -42.25 2.12 -42.08
C TRP A 715 -40.78 1.69 -42.01
N THR A 716 -39.89 2.58 -42.43
CA THR A 716 -38.43 2.41 -42.36
C THR A 716 -37.78 3.73 -41.97
N HIS A 717 -36.81 3.69 -41.07
CA HIS A 717 -36.05 4.86 -40.62
C HIS A 717 -34.58 4.50 -40.40
N ASN A 718 -33.68 5.38 -40.84
CA ASN A 718 -32.25 5.24 -40.57
C ASN A 718 -31.88 6.21 -39.44
N GLN A 719 -31.34 5.67 -38.36
CA GLN A 719 -31.03 6.42 -37.15
C GLN A 719 -29.51 6.51 -36.97
N SER A 720 -29.01 7.73 -36.75
CA SER A 720 -27.64 7.97 -36.30
C SER A 720 -27.48 7.61 -34.81
N ASN A 721 -26.25 7.64 -34.31
CA ASN A 721 -25.96 7.24 -32.93
C ASN A 721 -26.85 7.94 -31.90
N PHE A 722 -27.34 7.20 -30.90
CA PHE A 722 -28.14 7.75 -29.81
C PHE A 722 -27.95 6.96 -28.50
N THR A 723 -28.13 7.63 -27.36
CA THR A 723 -28.16 7.03 -26.02
C THR A 723 -29.28 7.69 -25.23
N GLY A 724 -29.97 6.95 -24.37
CA GLY A 724 -31.14 7.46 -23.64
C GLY A 724 -32.42 7.38 -24.48
N GLN A 725 -33.34 8.33 -24.27
CA GLN A 725 -34.66 8.31 -24.92
C GLN A 725 -34.60 8.88 -26.35
N LEU A 726 -35.12 8.12 -27.31
CA LEU A 726 -35.34 8.50 -28.70
C LEU A 726 -36.85 8.52 -28.99
N THR A 727 -37.33 9.59 -29.58
CA THR A 727 -38.73 9.74 -30.00
C THR A 727 -38.78 9.99 -31.51
N LEU A 728 -39.49 9.13 -32.24
CA LEU A 728 -39.61 9.19 -33.70
C LEU A 728 -41.08 9.33 -34.12
N PRO A 729 -41.39 10.07 -35.19
CA PRO A 729 -42.75 10.14 -35.72
C PRO A 729 -43.13 8.79 -36.36
N LEU A 730 -44.26 8.22 -35.91
CA LEU A 730 -44.79 6.95 -36.41
C LEU A 730 -46.32 6.91 -36.24
N THR A 731 -47.05 6.93 -37.35
CA THR A 731 -48.52 6.80 -37.37
C THR A 731 -48.91 5.38 -37.74
N LEU A 732 -49.66 4.71 -36.85
CA LEU A 732 -50.15 3.34 -37.03
C LEU A 732 -51.66 3.28 -36.77
N GLU A 733 -52.38 2.47 -37.55
CA GLU A 733 -53.76 2.08 -37.24
C GLU A 733 -53.79 1.06 -36.08
N ASN A 734 -54.96 0.85 -35.48
CA ASN A 734 -55.12 -0.12 -34.40
C ASN A 734 -54.78 -1.55 -34.86
N GLY A 735 -53.85 -2.21 -34.17
CA GLY A 735 -53.33 -3.50 -34.60
C GLY A 735 -52.04 -3.95 -33.91
N ILE A 736 -51.51 -5.09 -34.37
CA ILE A 736 -50.25 -5.68 -33.92
C ILE A 736 -49.21 -5.50 -35.02
N TYR A 737 -48.03 -5.02 -34.65
CA TYR A 737 -46.91 -4.79 -35.56
C TYR A 737 -45.61 -5.36 -34.98
N LEU A 738 -44.61 -5.54 -35.84
CA LEU A 738 -43.26 -5.94 -35.42
C LEU A 738 -42.27 -4.84 -35.80
N LEU A 739 -41.59 -4.27 -34.79
CA LEU A 739 -40.46 -3.36 -34.96
C LEU A 739 -39.17 -4.18 -34.98
N THR A 740 -38.48 -4.16 -36.11
CA THR A 740 -37.13 -4.69 -36.28
C THR A 740 -36.13 -3.55 -36.20
N ILE A 741 -35.12 -3.66 -35.35
CA ILE A 741 -33.97 -2.75 -35.30
C ILE A 741 -32.73 -3.55 -35.68
N GLN A 742 -31.99 -3.11 -36.69
CA GLN A 742 -30.80 -3.78 -37.19
C GLN A 742 -29.63 -2.81 -37.37
N ASN A 743 -28.43 -3.24 -37.03
CA ASN A 743 -27.17 -2.56 -37.31
C ASN A 743 -26.12 -3.59 -37.76
N GLU A 744 -24.88 -3.16 -37.95
CA GLU A 744 -23.77 -4.05 -38.34
C GLU A 744 -23.52 -5.17 -37.31
N SER A 745 -23.94 -4.99 -36.06
CA SER A 745 -23.76 -5.94 -34.96
C SER A 745 -24.90 -6.97 -34.83
N GLY A 746 -26.03 -6.82 -35.53
CA GLY A 746 -27.15 -7.76 -35.45
C GLY A 746 -28.53 -7.16 -35.66
N LYS A 747 -29.57 -7.95 -35.33
CA LYS A 747 -30.98 -7.58 -35.50
C LYS A 747 -31.81 -8.08 -34.32
N SER A 748 -32.63 -7.19 -33.74
CA SER A 748 -33.63 -7.53 -32.72
C SER A 748 -35.03 -7.11 -33.14
N THR A 749 -36.05 -7.88 -32.74
CA THR A 749 -37.45 -7.67 -33.15
C THR A 749 -38.36 -7.60 -31.94
N TYR A 750 -39.23 -6.58 -31.89
CA TYR A 750 -40.14 -6.31 -30.79
C TYR A 750 -41.57 -6.22 -31.28
N LYS A 751 -42.49 -6.73 -30.47
CA LYS A 751 -43.93 -6.62 -30.74
C LYS A 751 -44.43 -5.24 -30.30
N LEU A 752 -45.08 -4.53 -31.20
CA LEU A 752 -45.83 -3.30 -30.91
C LEU A 752 -47.33 -3.60 -30.94
N ILE A 753 -48.07 -3.03 -30.00
CA ILE A 753 -49.53 -3.09 -29.97
C ILE A 753 -50.05 -1.66 -29.97
N LYS A 754 -50.83 -1.32 -31.00
CA LYS A 754 -51.56 -0.06 -31.10
C LYS A 754 -53.02 -0.33 -30.74
N SER A 755 -53.45 0.20 -29.59
CA SER A 755 -54.82 0.11 -29.07
C SER A 755 -55.68 1.29 -29.52
#